data_AF-A0A497MJ91-F1
#
_entry.id   AF-A0A497MJ91-F1
#
_cell.length_a   1.000
_cell.length_b   1.000
_cell.length_c   1.000
_cell.angle_alpha   90.00
_cell.angle_beta   90.00
_cell.angle_gamma   90.00
#
_symmetry.space_group_name_H-M   'P 1'
#
loop_
_entity.id
_entity.type
_entity.pdbx_description
1 polymer ?
#
loop_
_entity_poly.entity_id
_entity_poly.type
_entity_poly.pdbx_seq_one_letter_code
_entity_poly.pdbx_strand_id
1 'polypeptide(L)'
;MRFWKVSISLAIALMFLLSTFGMVVPAAATTTTAEYIKVDGILSSDWYTLSGDKIYVYNLYPFEKRSTSIGFNKYGECIYVDPSYVDAEGYVSNDAIGVGLQYAGYEDVGTYDQRVGDVSGVPNRDPFANENVRDKFDWLNGWLIDIRYTYVGGIDRHVWAFALFGDKHKAGGPWLNLQTGVSTPNQGGRQCNKYAESEPLNILYHGPRRWVAQAVTHIFDGDDTNGNGVLEQDERWPLVDVVITQVYDKVKKQFILFKDIKLTIDSKKLSGSVDIAFSNRGQWDLGPPPELDSYSHFWHQVYTTCFGSDWHLTKYPLREYKFETTGTFGAYGSETVTLPEDKTEDPKWCYPVEEDSERVYITDASGTTTFLQRGIDYTIDYDTGVITFLKVYSGKLTVYYKLHKCADSGYMTEIPSKYDVAQVIASDEKVVGYAAYWPILSDYTVDGWAYWNQPLFNVDDEDMVTVSEPEIPFIIGEWDFMLGGDWPHQFRGVTVYGVVDYHDAQDKDAGDETDALDSEVKYLLNQVFNPWDLRKALHMPAGRYVEYHTTTTGTITTSTDNVPVIVVDDEDWASYCSFSERVLKDTDGDGVYETFIPRVSWANGTLTTNYTVTQNSDGTMTITGLSPGDYKVLYSTYGLYWTTEDNENNDLTGTADNDMDTEECLFATDSKHPIEFNIFTPAFKTAQSGYIAATLKIRALDVNKQSGEIDAVYVNGHYCGILTGHSEEWSVSEFRIPAEFLDTSGKQLVQIFISCDSTKPIPNEITPNDPTTWPETTDEWCAIVDWGKLVFKPSYEWIVVGRDSAAVDSAGAAMVSEFFDSKKQTEVRMSGLDMQDTVWGDKTPWVMQWMRDTTDPDQVEVRPGGTYQKHRVHYYLDGNADSWPWIGENVGRSGLRDAWCKTVPVESASLITIGSNWANLLSEYANEFTDAYLDMGIASGTLADGKEGLTIIPLSCWSIWNVDGTGPAGWENASPWKDSSLNKYTDSGYAVISTFKDLDGTVILSIWGITGQDTYYACKFFWDELGEHLQSKPNCATTVIIKIDYTSCPYSYSVVETLGPISEYKHEGGIHDP
;
A
#
# COMPACT_ATOMS: atom_id res chain seq x y z
N MET A 1 57.02 -59.76 18.62
CA MET A 1 55.66 -59.19 18.80
C MET A 1 55.57 -57.88 18.05
N ARG A 2 55.22 -57.97 16.76
CA ARG A 2 55.25 -56.89 15.76
C ARG A 2 53.89 -56.76 15.03
N PHE A 3 52.79 -57.01 15.74
CA PHE A 3 51.44 -57.01 15.16
C PHE A 3 50.44 -56.08 15.87
N TRP A 4 50.90 -55.14 16.70
CA TRP A 4 50.01 -54.28 17.48
C TRP A 4 50.24 -52.77 17.32
N LYS A 5 51.10 -52.36 16.39
CA LYS A 5 51.36 -50.93 16.09
C LYS A 5 51.07 -50.52 14.64
N VAL A 6 50.61 -51.44 13.79
CA VAL A 6 50.20 -51.12 12.40
C VAL A 6 48.67 -50.95 12.29
N SER A 7 47.89 -51.51 13.21
CA SER A 7 46.43 -51.49 13.13
C SER A 7 45.77 -50.17 13.59
N ILE A 8 46.43 -49.38 14.44
CA ILE A 8 45.87 -48.10 14.93
C ILE A 8 46.16 -46.96 13.92
N SER A 9 47.31 -46.98 13.25
CA SER A 9 47.61 -45.99 12.21
C SER A 9 46.83 -46.22 10.91
N LEU A 10 46.48 -47.46 10.57
CA LEU A 10 45.59 -47.73 9.44
C LEU A 10 44.14 -47.34 9.74
N ALA A 11 43.65 -47.50 10.98
CA ALA A 11 42.29 -47.13 11.35
C ALA A 11 42.09 -45.60 11.40
N ILE A 12 43.09 -44.83 11.83
CA ILE A 12 43.01 -43.36 11.85
C ILE A 12 43.18 -42.78 10.43
N ALA A 13 44.04 -43.37 9.58
CA ALA A 13 44.13 -42.97 8.18
C ALA A 13 42.88 -43.32 7.36
N LEU A 14 42.19 -44.42 7.67
CA LEU A 14 40.92 -44.76 7.00
C LEU A 14 39.75 -43.88 7.47
N MET A 15 39.76 -43.39 8.71
CA MET A 15 38.76 -42.42 9.20
C MET A 15 38.94 -41.02 8.60
N PHE A 16 40.17 -40.61 8.28
CA PHE A 16 40.41 -39.34 7.56
C PHE A 16 40.23 -39.43 6.03
N LEU A 17 40.30 -40.63 5.43
CA LEU A 17 40.01 -40.82 3.99
C LEU A 17 38.51 -41.04 3.68
N LEU A 18 37.70 -41.35 4.70
CA LEU A 18 36.23 -41.43 4.58
C LEU A 18 35.54 -40.08 4.85
N SER A 19 36.26 -39.06 5.32
CA SER A 19 35.74 -37.68 5.47
C SER A 19 35.99 -36.79 4.23
N THR A 20 36.70 -37.28 3.21
CA THR A 20 36.98 -36.53 1.97
C THR A 20 36.26 -37.06 0.73
N PHE A 21 35.41 -38.07 0.90
CA PHE A 21 34.37 -38.45 -0.06
C PHE A 21 33.05 -38.51 0.71
N GLY A 22 32.59 -37.35 1.19
CA GLY A 22 31.16 -37.16 1.23
C GLY A 22 30.69 -37.41 -0.19
N MET A 23 29.96 -38.50 -0.41
CA MET A 23 29.00 -38.51 -1.50
C MET A 23 28.23 -37.22 -1.31
N VAL A 24 28.47 -36.25 -2.19
CA VAL A 24 27.46 -35.28 -2.54
C VAL A 24 26.35 -36.13 -3.16
N VAL A 25 25.58 -36.79 -2.31
CA VAL A 25 24.17 -36.92 -2.57
C VAL A 25 23.76 -35.46 -2.65
N PRO A 26 23.31 -34.97 -3.82
CA PRO A 26 22.68 -33.67 -3.85
C PRO A 26 21.64 -33.74 -2.74
N ALA A 27 21.80 -32.93 -1.69
CA ALA A 27 20.64 -32.62 -0.88
C ALA A 27 19.68 -32.03 -1.90
N ALA A 28 18.68 -32.80 -2.30
CA ALA A 28 17.61 -32.29 -3.11
C ALA A 28 16.96 -31.22 -2.25
N ALA A 29 17.35 -29.97 -2.48
CA ALA A 29 16.61 -28.82 -2.00
C ALA A 29 15.19 -29.02 -2.51
N THR A 30 14.25 -29.30 -1.62
CA THR A 30 12.82 -29.22 -1.96
C THR A 30 12.28 -27.94 -1.37
N THR A 31 12.83 -26.80 -1.81
CA THR A 31 11.99 -25.67 -2.23
C THR A 31 10.89 -26.28 -3.10
N THR A 32 9.62 -26.03 -2.84
CA THR A 32 8.60 -26.31 -3.86
C THR A 32 8.87 -25.34 -5.00
N THR A 33 9.80 -25.72 -5.88
CA THR A 33 10.15 -25.04 -7.11
C THR A 33 8.97 -25.21 -8.04
N ALA A 34 7.96 -24.37 -7.87
CA ALA A 34 6.84 -24.31 -8.78
C ALA A 34 7.24 -23.43 -9.96
N GLU A 35 7.15 -23.97 -11.17
CA GLU A 35 7.22 -23.15 -12.37
C GLU A 35 5.97 -22.27 -12.48
N TYR A 36 4.81 -22.85 -12.17
CA TYR A 36 3.50 -22.21 -12.17
C TYR A 36 2.80 -22.44 -10.81
N ILE A 37 2.08 -21.44 -10.33
CA ILE A 37 1.19 -21.55 -9.17
C ILE A 37 -0.11 -20.81 -9.44
N LYS A 38 -1.22 -21.34 -8.93
CA LYS A 38 -2.49 -20.63 -8.84
C LYS A 38 -2.85 -20.41 -7.38
N VAL A 39 -3.50 -19.29 -7.10
CA VAL A 39 -3.96 -18.91 -5.78
C VAL A 39 -5.41 -18.45 -5.89
N ASP A 40 -6.30 -19.15 -5.19
CA ASP A 40 -7.71 -18.78 -5.13
C ASP A 40 -7.97 -17.77 -4.02
N GLY A 41 -8.73 -16.73 -4.36
CA GLY A 41 -9.32 -15.80 -3.44
C GLY A 41 -10.48 -16.44 -2.67
N ILE A 42 -10.83 -15.83 -1.56
CA ILE A 42 -11.73 -16.38 -0.55
C ILE A 42 -12.69 -15.32 0.01
N LEU A 43 -12.79 -14.14 -0.60
CA LEU A 43 -13.64 -13.04 -0.13
C LEU A 43 -15.11 -13.48 0.05
N SER A 44 -15.64 -14.27 -0.89
CA SER A 44 -17.01 -14.78 -0.86
C SER A 44 -17.22 -15.92 0.14
N SER A 45 -16.15 -16.60 0.53
CA SER A 45 -16.16 -17.76 1.42
C SER A 45 -15.37 -17.53 2.71
N ASP A 46 -15.10 -16.28 3.07
CA ASP A 46 -14.44 -15.96 4.33
C ASP A 46 -15.46 -15.89 5.46
N TRP A 47 -15.50 -16.98 6.23
CA TRP A 47 -16.43 -17.16 7.34
C TRP A 47 -15.76 -17.86 8.53
N TYR A 48 -16.40 -17.69 9.68
CA TYR A 48 -16.13 -18.45 10.90
C TYR A 48 -17.41 -19.14 11.38
N THR A 49 -17.28 -20.17 12.24
CA THR A 49 -18.45 -20.84 12.82
C THR A 49 -18.83 -20.26 14.17
N LEU A 50 -20.12 -20.01 14.37
CA LEU A 50 -20.71 -19.69 15.67
C LEU A 50 -21.94 -20.59 15.90
N SER A 51 -21.91 -21.41 16.94
CA SER A 51 -23.04 -22.28 17.34
C SER A 51 -23.54 -23.26 16.25
N GLY A 52 -22.70 -23.59 15.27
CA GLY A 52 -23.05 -24.47 14.13
C GLY A 52 -23.36 -23.71 12.83
N ASP A 53 -23.54 -22.39 12.90
CA ASP A 53 -23.86 -21.54 11.75
C ASP A 53 -22.60 -20.82 11.22
N LYS A 54 -22.59 -20.53 9.92
CA LYS A 54 -21.50 -19.79 9.26
C LYS A 54 -21.78 -18.30 9.34
N ILE A 55 -20.84 -17.54 9.89
CA ILE A 55 -20.89 -16.08 9.92
C ILE A 55 -19.78 -15.53 9.03
N TYR A 56 -20.16 -14.73 8.03
CA TYR A 56 -19.23 -14.16 7.05
C TYR A 56 -18.54 -12.90 7.60
N VAL A 57 -17.22 -12.79 7.39
CA VAL A 57 -16.35 -11.76 8.00
C VAL A 57 -16.58 -10.39 7.38
N TYR A 58 -16.72 -10.30 6.05
CA TYR A 58 -16.79 -9.02 5.33
C TYR A 58 -18.22 -8.57 5.05
N ASN A 59 -19.16 -8.81 5.97
CA ASN A 59 -20.55 -8.43 5.78
C ASN A 59 -20.77 -6.92 5.59
N LEU A 60 -19.85 -6.09 6.10
CA LEU A 60 -19.93 -4.63 6.02
C LEU A 60 -19.24 -4.03 4.78
N TYR A 61 -18.65 -4.86 3.93
CA TYR A 61 -18.08 -4.43 2.66
C TYR A 61 -19.19 -3.88 1.75
N PRO A 62 -19.09 -2.65 1.23
CA PRO A 62 -20.20 -2.01 0.52
C PRO A 62 -20.47 -2.55 -0.89
N PHE A 63 -19.56 -3.36 -1.44
CA PHE A 63 -19.64 -3.91 -2.79
C PHE A 63 -19.81 -5.45 -2.77
N GLU A 64 -20.03 -6.05 -3.94
CA GLU A 64 -20.22 -7.47 -4.13
C GLU A 64 -19.01 -8.25 -3.61
N LYS A 65 -19.25 -9.30 -2.81
CA LYS A 65 -18.17 -10.02 -2.11
C LYS A 65 -17.56 -11.15 -2.93
N ARG A 66 -17.52 -11.03 -4.26
CA ARG A 66 -16.97 -12.08 -5.15
C ARG A 66 -15.46 -12.14 -5.02
N SER A 67 -14.91 -13.34 -5.06
CA SER A 67 -13.48 -13.63 -5.02
C SER A 67 -12.85 -13.53 -6.41
N THR A 68 -11.52 -13.43 -6.46
CA THR A 68 -10.72 -13.59 -7.68
C THR A 68 -9.96 -14.91 -7.61
N SER A 69 -9.50 -15.45 -8.74
CA SER A 69 -8.48 -16.51 -8.78
C SER A 69 -7.34 -16.03 -9.65
N ILE A 70 -6.10 -16.21 -9.19
CA ILE A 70 -4.93 -15.68 -9.90
C ILE A 70 -3.87 -16.73 -10.18
N GLY A 71 -3.32 -16.69 -11.38
CA GLY A 71 -2.15 -17.47 -11.77
C GLY A 71 -0.87 -16.66 -11.79
N PHE A 72 0.23 -17.31 -11.41
CA PHE A 72 1.57 -16.75 -11.44
C PHE A 72 2.58 -17.79 -11.91
N ASN A 73 3.71 -17.32 -12.41
CA ASN A 73 4.83 -18.19 -12.73
C ASN A 73 6.19 -17.54 -12.46
N LYS A 74 7.24 -18.36 -12.57
CA LYS A 74 8.61 -17.97 -12.22
C LYS A 74 9.23 -16.89 -13.12
N TYR A 75 8.63 -16.61 -14.28
CA TYR A 75 9.10 -15.57 -15.22
C TYR A 75 8.49 -14.20 -14.89
N GLY A 76 7.56 -14.14 -13.94
CA GLY A 76 6.86 -12.91 -13.54
C GLY A 76 5.64 -12.57 -14.40
N GLU A 77 5.16 -13.52 -15.21
CA GLU A 77 3.90 -13.39 -15.93
C GLU A 77 2.73 -13.79 -15.01
N CYS A 78 1.58 -13.15 -15.17
CA CYS A 78 0.38 -13.39 -14.34
C CYS A 78 -0.52 -14.47 -14.94
N ILE A 79 0.07 -15.63 -15.29
CA ILE A 79 -0.63 -16.77 -15.89
C ILE A 79 -0.12 -18.08 -15.28
N TYR A 80 -1.07 -18.91 -14.87
CA TYR A 80 -0.92 -20.32 -14.52
C TYR A 80 -1.49 -21.20 -15.63
N VAL A 81 -0.80 -22.30 -15.93
CA VAL A 81 -1.35 -23.41 -16.72
C VAL A 81 -1.05 -24.71 -16.01
N ASP A 82 -2.00 -25.65 -16.06
CA ASP A 82 -1.79 -26.99 -15.51
C ASP A 82 -0.65 -27.71 -16.27
N PRO A 83 0.39 -28.21 -15.57
CA PRO A 83 1.54 -28.87 -16.19
C PRO A 83 1.19 -30.05 -17.10
N SER A 84 0.00 -30.64 -16.98
CA SER A 84 -0.47 -31.70 -17.88
C SER A 84 -0.74 -31.25 -19.32
N TYR A 85 -0.89 -29.94 -19.56
CA TYR A 85 -1.02 -29.33 -20.89
C TYR A 85 0.31 -28.81 -21.45
N VAL A 86 1.41 -29.03 -20.74
CA VAL A 86 2.75 -28.59 -21.12
C VAL A 86 3.51 -29.76 -21.75
N ASP A 87 4.07 -29.56 -22.94
CA ASP A 87 4.86 -30.56 -23.64
C ASP A 87 6.28 -30.73 -23.03
N ALA A 88 7.07 -31.68 -23.55
CA ALA A 88 8.40 -31.96 -23.04
C ALA A 88 9.39 -30.80 -23.26
N GLU A 89 9.06 -29.90 -24.18
CA GLU A 89 9.82 -28.70 -24.52
C GLU A 89 9.34 -27.45 -23.74
N GLY A 90 8.30 -27.58 -22.92
CA GLY A 90 7.77 -26.52 -22.06
C GLY A 90 6.65 -25.68 -22.68
N TYR A 91 6.18 -26.01 -23.88
CA TYR A 91 5.13 -25.25 -24.58
C TYR A 91 3.72 -25.76 -24.25
N VAL A 92 2.76 -24.83 -24.29
CA VAL A 92 1.38 -25.07 -23.88
C VAL A 92 0.50 -25.46 -25.07
N SER A 93 -0.35 -26.46 -24.88
CA SER A 93 -1.32 -26.90 -25.89
C SER A 93 -2.53 -25.95 -25.97
N ASN A 94 -3.15 -25.87 -27.15
CA ASN A 94 -4.31 -24.98 -27.37
C ASN A 94 -5.58 -25.39 -26.60
N ASP A 95 -5.65 -26.61 -26.07
CA ASP A 95 -6.75 -27.10 -25.23
C ASP A 95 -6.54 -26.86 -23.72
N ALA A 96 -5.44 -26.19 -23.35
CA ALA A 96 -5.15 -25.82 -21.97
C ALA A 96 -6.24 -24.95 -21.35
N ILE A 97 -6.49 -25.19 -20.07
CA ILE A 97 -7.27 -24.33 -19.18
C ILE A 97 -6.26 -23.58 -18.31
N GLY A 98 -6.36 -22.26 -18.32
CA GLY A 98 -5.44 -21.36 -17.62
C GLY A 98 -6.08 -20.73 -16.40
N VAL A 99 -5.28 -20.02 -15.63
CA VAL A 99 -5.76 -19.02 -14.67
C VAL A 99 -4.86 -17.81 -14.83
N GLY A 100 -5.44 -16.67 -15.19
CA GLY A 100 -4.81 -15.37 -15.29
C GLY A 100 -5.25 -14.51 -14.11
N LEU A 101 -6.20 -13.60 -14.34
CA LEU A 101 -6.90 -12.83 -13.30
C LEU A 101 -8.40 -13.11 -13.39
N GLN A 102 -8.80 -14.31 -13.00
CA GLN A 102 -10.19 -14.73 -13.15
C GLN A 102 -11.10 -14.01 -12.14
N TYR A 103 -12.18 -13.41 -12.67
CA TYR A 103 -13.27 -12.81 -11.91
C TYR A 103 -14.64 -13.15 -12.53
N ALA A 104 -15.59 -13.71 -11.78
CA ALA A 104 -15.43 -14.20 -10.42
C ALA A 104 -14.55 -15.46 -10.39
N GLY A 105 -13.80 -15.61 -9.31
CA GLY A 105 -12.86 -16.71 -9.09
C GLY A 105 -13.54 -18.05 -8.80
N TYR A 106 -12.72 -19.08 -8.61
CA TYR A 106 -13.17 -20.47 -8.46
C TYR A 106 -14.20 -20.67 -7.34
N GLU A 107 -14.05 -19.97 -6.21
CA GLU A 107 -14.98 -20.06 -5.08
C GLU A 107 -16.42 -19.66 -5.45
N ASP A 108 -16.60 -18.75 -6.43
CA ASP A 108 -17.92 -18.27 -6.83
C ASP A 108 -18.52 -19.07 -8.00
N VAL A 109 -17.67 -19.50 -8.94
CA VAL A 109 -18.15 -20.14 -10.19
C VAL A 109 -17.86 -21.63 -10.31
N GLY A 110 -17.00 -22.19 -9.44
CA GLY A 110 -16.67 -23.61 -9.36
C GLY A 110 -15.88 -24.17 -10.55
N THR A 111 -15.29 -23.31 -11.38
CA THR A 111 -14.57 -23.68 -12.61
C THR A 111 -13.56 -22.62 -13.00
N TYR A 112 -12.48 -23.04 -13.65
CA TYR A 112 -11.52 -22.12 -14.28
C TYR A 112 -11.75 -21.96 -15.79
N ASP A 113 -12.74 -22.63 -16.36
CA ASP A 113 -13.04 -22.60 -17.79
C ASP A 113 -14.08 -21.51 -18.11
N GLN A 114 -13.67 -20.41 -18.75
CA GLN A 114 -14.54 -19.30 -19.16
C GLN A 114 -15.49 -19.66 -20.33
N ARG A 115 -15.31 -20.80 -21.02
CA ARG A 115 -16.21 -21.22 -22.12
C ARG A 115 -17.59 -21.65 -21.63
N VAL A 116 -17.74 -21.90 -20.33
CA VAL A 116 -19.05 -22.18 -19.72
C VAL A 116 -19.93 -20.93 -19.65
N GLY A 117 -19.35 -19.74 -19.88
CA GLY A 117 -20.01 -18.45 -19.75
C GLY A 117 -20.27 -18.07 -18.29
N ASP A 118 -21.16 -17.10 -18.09
CA ASP A 118 -21.60 -16.65 -16.77
C ASP A 118 -22.27 -17.81 -16.01
N VAL A 119 -21.86 -18.04 -14.76
CA VAL A 119 -22.37 -19.14 -13.93
C VAL A 119 -23.45 -18.60 -13.01
N SER A 120 -24.69 -19.02 -13.19
CA SER A 120 -25.83 -18.54 -12.37
C SER A 120 -26.00 -17.01 -12.36
N GLY A 121 -25.62 -16.33 -13.44
CA GLY A 121 -25.65 -14.87 -13.58
C GLY A 121 -24.47 -14.15 -12.95
N VAL A 122 -23.48 -14.89 -12.42
CA VAL A 122 -22.19 -14.35 -11.97
C VAL A 122 -21.24 -14.27 -13.17
N PRO A 123 -20.62 -13.11 -13.45
CA PRO A 123 -19.63 -12.99 -14.50
C PRO A 123 -18.47 -13.97 -14.29
N ASN A 124 -18.00 -14.57 -15.38
CA ASN A 124 -16.83 -15.44 -15.41
C ASN A 124 -15.92 -14.94 -16.54
N ARG A 125 -14.92 -14.14 -16.16
CA ARG A 125 -14.00 -13.44 -17.06
C ARG A 125 -12.58 -13.68 -16.58
N ASP A 126 -11.63 -13.71 -17.49
CA ASP A 126 -10.20 -13.73 -17.17
C ASP A 126 -9.47 -12.95 -18.27
N PRO A 127 -8.97 -11.74 -17.99
CA PRO A 127 -8.38 -10.90 -19.03
C PRO A 127 -7.04 -11.45 -19.54
N PHE A 128 -6.34 -12.31 -18.78
CA PHE A 128 -4.99 -12.76 -19.13
C PHE A 128 -4.95 -14.21 -19.62
N ALA A 129 -5.95 -15.03 -19.28
CA ALA A 129 -6.00 -16.44 -19.67
C ALA A 129 -7.40 -16.89 -20.14
N ASN A 130 -8.15 -16.02 -20.85
CA ASN A 130 -9.51 -16.34 -21.31
C ASN A 130 -9.54 -17.58 -22.23
N GLU A 131 -10.29 -18.64 -21.87
CA GLU A 131 -10.37 -19.83 -22.73
C GLU A 131 -11.08 -19.60 -24.07
N ASN A 132 -11.85 -18.52 -24.21
CA ASN A 132 -12.51 -18.17 -25.48
C ASN A 132 -11.53 -17.61 -26.53
N VAL A 133 -10.32 -17.22 -26.11
CA VAL A 133 -9.22 -16.91 -27.03
C VAL A 133 -8.81 -18.21 -27.73
N ARG A 134 -8.94 -18.22 -29.05
CA ARG A 134 -8.82 -19.41 -29.90
C ARG A 134 -7.47 -20.09 -29.79
N ASP A 135 -6.41 -19.30 -29.78
CA ASP A 135 -5.03 -19.77 -29.83
C ASP A 135 -4.28 -19.24 -28.61
N LYS A 136 -3.66 -20.13 -27.82
CA LYS A 136 -3.10 -19.77 -26.50
C LYS A 136 -1.84 -18.92 -26.60
N PHE A 137 -1.26 -18.83 -27.79
CA PHE A 137 -0.15 -17.91 -28.08
C PHE A 137 -0.59 -16.43 -28.15
N ASP A 138 -1.89 -16.16 -28.12
CA ASP A 138 -2.47 -14.82 -27.97
C ASP A 138 -2.76 -14.49 -26.49
N TRP A 139 -2.41 -15.37 -25.52
CA TRP A 139 -2.38 -14.98 -24.11
C TRP A 139 -1.11 -14.16 -23.84
N LEU A 140 -1.17 -12.87 -24.19
CA LEU A 140 -0.04 -11.94 -24.10
C LEU A 140 -0.09 -11.19 -22.77
N ASN A 141 0.67 -11.63 -21.77
CA ASN A 141 0.84 -10.93 -20.48
C ASN A 141 2.28 -11.06 -20.00
N GLY A 142 2.85 -9.96 -19.50
CA GLY A 142 4.16 -9.96 -18.84
C GLY A 142 4.89 -8.62 -18.92
N TRP A 143 6.19 -8.65 -19.26
CA TRP A 143 7.06 -7.49 -19.20
C TRP A 143 8.14 -7.47 -20.28
N LEU A 144 8.69 -6.28 -20.55
CA LEU A 144 9.81 -6.04 -21.46
C LEU A 144 10.85 -5.14 -20.78
N ILE A 145 12.13 -5.38 -21.06
CA ILE A 145 13.25 -4.52 -20.68
C ILE A 145 14.18 -4.28 -21.88
N ASP A 146 14.58 -3.02 -22.06
CA ASP A 146 15.60 -2.59 -23.01
C ASP A 146 16.73 -1.87 -22.23
N ILE A 147 17.97 -2.28 -22.46
CA ILE A 147 19.14 -1.87 -21.68
C ILE A 147 20.26 -1.40 -22.62
N ARG A 148 20.71 -0.16 -22.47
CA ARG A 148 21.81 0.42 -23.26
C ARG A 148 22.91 0.96 -22.36
N TYR A 149 24.15 0.54 -22.60
CA TYR A 149 25.29 0.98 -21.79
C TYR A 149 26.60 0.98 -22.56
N THR A 150 27.57 1.74 -22.04
CA THR A 150 28.94 1.73 -22.57
C THR A 150 29.82 0.81 -21.73
N TYR A 151 30.36 -0.23 -22.37
CA TYR A 151 31.34 -1.12 -21.75
C TYR A 151 32.73 -0.48 -21.73
N VAL A 152 33.55 -0.86 -20.75
CA VAL A 152 34.93 -0.36 -20.61
C VAL A 152 35.70 -0.44 -21.93
N GLY A 153 36.33 0.68 -22.32
CA GLY A 153 36.96 0.83 -23.63
C GLY A 153 36.10 1.54 -24.68
N GLY A 154 34.90 2.01 -24.31
CA GLY A 154 34.04 2.82 -25.18
C GLY A 154 33.20 2.00 -26.16
N ILE A 155 32.88 0.76 -25.79
CA ILE A 155 32.13 -0.17 -26.65
C ILE A 155 30.65 -0.04 -26.31
N ASP A 156 29.83 0.31 -27.29
CA ASP A 156 28.37 0.35 -27.17
C ASP A 156 27.79 -1.07 -27.00
N ARG A 157 26.83 -1.21 -26.08
CA ARG A 157 26.15 -2.47 -25.77
C ARG A 157 24.66 -2.23 -25.68
N HIS A 158 23.90 -3.13 -26.30
CA HIS A 158 22.44 -3.14 -26.28
C HIS A 158 21.95 -4.55 -25.94
N VAL A 159 21.21 -4.68 -24.84
CA VAL A 159 20.62 -5.92 -24.36
C VAL A 159 19.14 -5.70 -24.18
N TRP A 160 18.33 -6.65 -24.64
CA TRP A 160 16.89 -6.62 -24.40
C TRP A 160 16.44 -8.01 -23.98
N ALA A 161 15.38 -8.04 -23.17
CA ALA A 161 14.67 -9.25 -22.81
C ALA A 161 13.18 -8.95 -22.65
N PHE A 162 12.34 -9.93 -22.94
CA PHE A 162 10.94 -9.89 -22.54
C PHE A 162 10.47 -11.27 -22.13
N ALA A 163 9.61 -11.30 -21.14
CA ALA A 163 8.84 -12.48 -20.77
C ALA A 163 7.37 -12.14 -21.00
N LEU A 164 6.85 -12.59 -22.14
CA LEU A 164 5.43 -12.63 -22.43
C LEU A 164 5.02 -14.09 -22.47
N PHE A 165 3.85 -14.43 -21.93
CA PHE A 165 3.45 -15.83 -21.94
C PHE A 165 3.28 -16.40 -23.36
N GLY A 166 2.77 -15.60 -24.30
CA GLY A 166 2.73 -15.89 -25.73
C GLY A 166 3.49 -14.87 -26.60
N ASP A 167 3.71 -15.17 -27.88
CA ASP A 167 4.34 -14.28 -28.89
C ASP A 167 3.60 -14.26 -30.24
N LYS A 168 2.29 -14.56 -30.25
CA LYS A 168 1.49 -14.77 -31.47
C LYS A 168 1.88 -16.00 -32.31
N HIS A 169 2.79 -16.85 -31.81
CA HIS A 169 3.20 -18.10 -32.48
C HIS A 169 3.20 -19.32 -31.54
N LYS A 170 3.69 -19.17 -30.30
CA LYS A 170 3.70 -20.20 -29.25
C LYS A 170 3.40 -19.61 -27.87
N ALA A 171 2.92 -20.46 -26.98
CA ALA A 171 2.64 -20.14 -25.58
C ALA A 171 3.55 -20.95 -24.65
N GLY A 172 4.02 -20.33 -23.57
CA GLY A 172 4.96 -20.92 -22.63
C GLY A 172 6.37 -21.10 -23.22
N GLY A 173 7.05 -22.16 -22.75
CA GLY A 173 8.40 -22.53 -23.18
C GLY A 173 9.54 -21.86 -22.39
N PRO A 174 10.75 -22.42 -22.35
CA PRO A 174 11.89 -21.80 -21.67
C PRO A 174 12.36 -20.52 -22.38
N TRP A 175 13.30 -19.79 -21.76
CA TRP A 175 13.99 -18.67 -22.39
C TRP A 175 14.65 -19.06 -23.71
N LEU A 176 14.36 -18.28 -24.76
CA LEU A 176 15.07 -18.31 -26.03
C LEU A 176 16.16 -17.24 -25.99
N ASN A 177 17.40 -17.67 -25.80
CA ASN A 177 18.58 -16.81 -25.75
C ASN A 177 19.21 -16.62 -27.13
N LEU A 178 20.08 -15.62 -27.29
CA LEU A 178 20.78 -15.29 -28.53
C LEU A 178 19.87 -14.93 -29.73
N GLN A 179 18.75 -14.27 -29.44
CA GLN A 179 17.82 -13.82 -30.46
C GLN A 179 18.36 -12.60 -31.24
N THR A 180 18.09 -12.56 -32.54
CA THR A 180 18.72 -11.59 -33.46
C THR A 180 17.91 -10.32 -33.69
N GLY A 181 16.64 -10.31 -33.29
CA GLY A 181 15.80 -9.13 -33.45
C GLY A 181 14.51 -9.26 -32.65
N VAL A 182 14.14 -8.15 -32.02
CA VAL A 182 12.87 -7.96 -31.30
C VAL A 182 11.66 -8.16 -32.23
N SER A 183 11.82 -7.83 -33.52
CA SER A 183 10.76 -7.77 -34.54
C SER A 183 10.61 -9.03 -35.40
N THR A 184 11.44 -10.06 -35.21
CA THR A 184 11.40 -11.31 -35.99
C THR A 184 11.06 -12.45 -35.06
N PRO A 185 9.77 -12.82 -34.90
CA PRO A 185 9.36 -13.83 -33.94
C PRO A 185 9.98 -15.18 -34.31
N ASN A 186 11.01 -15.57 -33.58
CA ASN A 186 11.35 -16.97 -33.37
C ASN A 186 10.36 -17.51 -32.33
N GLN A 187 9.94 -18.76 -32.50
CA GLN A 187 8.77 -19.33 -31.84
C GLN A 187 8.91 -19.45 -30.30
N GLY A 188 8.35 -18.51 -29.52
CA GLY A 188 8.23 -18.58 -28.05
C GLY A 188 8.17 -17.20 -27.35
N GLY A 189 7.33 -17.08 -26.31
CA GLY A 189 7.02 -15.83 -25.60
C GLY A 189 8.15 -15.18 -24.78
N ARG A 190 9.23 -15.91 -24.49
CA ARG A 190 10.30 -15.49 -23.57
C ARG A 190 11.62 -15.41 -24.31
N GLN A 191 12.13 -14.21 -24.57
CA GLN A 191 13.25 -14.00 -25.48
C GLN A 191 14.28 -13.01 -24.95
N CYS A 192 15.56 -13.27 -25.24
CA CYS A 192 16.66 -12.36 -24.97
C CYS A 192 17.67 -12.38 -26.13
N ASN A 193 18.19 -11.22 -26.54
CA ASN A 193 19.26 -11.17 -27.54
C ASN A 193 20.61 -11.67 -27.03
N LYS A 194 20.77 -11.73 -25.71
CA LYS A 194 21.96 -12.23 -25.03
C LYS A 194 21.58 -13.49 -24.26
N TYR A 195 21.53 -13.40 -22.94
CA TYR A 195 21.21 -14.54 -22.09
C TYR A 195 20.37 -14.10 -20.90
N ALA A 196 19.24 -14.78 -20.68
CA ALA A 196 18.41 -14.67 -19.51
C ALA A 196 18.14 -16.06 -18.91
N GLU A 197 18.03 -16.12 -17.58
CA GLU A 197 17.57 -17.29 -16.84
C GLU A 197 16.73 -16.87 -15.64
N SER A 198 15.69 -17.64 -15.30
CA SER A 198 14.83 -17.36 -14.15
C SER A 198 14.94 -18.46 -13.10
N GLU A 199 15.07 -18.05 -11.85
CA GLU A 199 15.00 -18.95 -10.69
C GLU A 199 13.59 -19.53 -10.56
N PRO A 200 13.41 -20.68 -9.88
CA PRO A 200 12.08 -21.12 -9.47
C PRO A 200 11.37 -20.08 -8.61
N LEU A 201 10.03 -20.05 -8.67
CA LEU A 201 9.24 -19.11 -7.87
C LEU A 201 9.50 -19.32 -6.37
N ASN A 202 9.87 -18.25 -5.68
CA ASN A 202 10.17 -18.26 -4.25
C ASN A 202 8.96 -17.80 -3.44
N ILE A 203 8.21 -18.75 -2.85
CA ILE A 203 7.05 -18.43 -2.00
C ILE A 203 7.55 -18.00 -0.62
N LEU A 204 7.28 -16.76 -0.25
CA LEU A 204 7.77 -16.12 0.98
C LEU A 204 6.74 -16.17 2.10
N TYR A 205 5.46 -16.09 1.72
CA TYR A 205 4.36 -16.09 2.66
C TYR A 205 3.14 -16.75 2.03
N HIS A 206 2.48 -17.61 2.79
CA HIS A 206 1.22 -18.20 2.38
C HIS A 206 0.32 -18.38 3.60
N GLY A 207 -0.29 -17.28 4.02
CA GLY A 207 -1.30 -17.24 5.07
C GLY A 207 -2.72 -17.48 4.54
N PRO A 208 -3.72 -17.52 5.41
CA PRO A 208 -5.11 -17.71 5.02
C PRO A 208 -5.71 -16.57 4.22
N ARG A 209 -5.17 -15.34 4.35
CA ARG A 209 -5.66 -14.15 3.65
C ARG A 209 -4.62 -13.45 2.80
N ARG A 210 -3.34 -13.76 2.97
CA ARG A 210 -2.26 -13.21 2.14
C ARG A 210 -1.36 -14.29 1.56
N TRP A 211 -0.95 -14.08 0.32
CA TRP A 211 0.08 -14.83 -0.36
C TRP A 211 1.13 -13.87 -0.93
N VAL A 212 2.41 -14.20 -0.74
CA VAL A 212 3.54 -13.42 -1.26
C VAL A 212 4.57 -14.35 -1.85
N ALA A 213 5.03 -14.06 -3.07
CA ALA A 213 6.14 -14.75 -3.71
C ALA A 213 7.02 -13.83 -4.54
N GLN A 214 8.18 -14.34 -4.95
CA GLN A 214 9.13 -13.66 -5.82
C GLN A 214 9.44 -14.47 -7.07
N ALA A 215 9.39 -13.81 -8.22
CA ALA A 215 10.00 -14.26 -9.46
C ALA A 215 11.30 -13.47 -9.68
N VAL A 216 12.41 -14.16 -9.94
CA VAL A 216 13.73 -13.56 -10.15
C VAL A 216 14.25 -13.99 -11.51
N THR A 217 14.54 -13.03 -12.38
CA THR A 217 15.18 -13.25 -13.67
C THR A 217 16.53 -12.53 -13.71
N HIS A 218 17.58 -13.28 -14.00
CA HIS A 218 18.93 -12.77 -14.20
C HIS A 218 19.18 -12.51 -15.67
N ILE A 219 19.58 -11.28 -16.01
CA ILE A 219 19.95 -10.88 -17.37
C ILE A 219 21.46 -10.70 -17.44
N PHE A 220 22.06 -11.35 -18.43
CA PHE A 220 23.49 -11.31 -18.70
C PHE A 220 23.75 -10.71 -20.07
N ASP A 221 24.87 -10.01 -20.16
CA ASP A 221 25.49 -9.70 -21.45
C ASP A 221 26.71 -10.60 -21.66
N GLY A 222 27.15 -10.74 -22.91
CA GLY A 222 28.24 -11.62 -23.28
C GLY A 222 28.59 -11.56 -24.75
N ASP A 223 29.71 -12.18 -25.08
CA ASP A 223 30.20 -12.38 -26.44
C ASP A 223 30.49 -13.86 -26.66
N ASP A 224 29.91 -14.48 -27.69
CA ASP A 224 30.22 -15.87 -28.09
C ASP A 224 31.62 -15.91 -28.71
N THR A 225 32.64 -16.07 -27.86
CA THR A 225 34.04 -15.97 -28.25
C THR A 225 34.50 -17.16 -29.09
N ASN A 226 33.81 -18.29 -28.97
CA ASN A 226 34.16 -19.54 -29.62
C ASN A 226 33.32 -19.82 -30.90
N GLY A 227 32.22 -19.09 -31.10
CA GLY A 227 31.36 -19.14 -32.27
C GLY A 227 30.45 -20.37 -32.35
N ASN A 228 30.16 -21.02 -31.23
CA ASN A 228 29.31 -22.23 -31.18
C ASN A 228 27.81 -21.91 -31.14
N GLY A 229 27.41 -20.64 -31.06
CA GLY A 229 26.02 -20.22 -30.94
C GLY A 229 25.44 -20.41 -29.53
N VAL A 230 26.28 -20.45 -28.50
CA VAL A 230 25.92 -20.55 -27.08
C VAL A 230 26.78 -19.55 -26.30
N LEU A 231 26.20 -18.86 -25.31
CA LEU A 231 26.98 -18.06 -24.36
C LEU A 231 27.27 -18.91 -23.13
N GLU A 232 28.49 -19.42 -23.06
CA GLU A 232 28.98 -20.19 -21.92
C GLU A 232 29.16 -19.31 -20.67
N GLN A 233 29.28 -19.93 -19.50
CA GLN A 233 29.37 -19.20 -18.23
C GLN A 233 30.56 -18.23 -18.16
N ASP A 234 31.69 -18.58 -18.79
CA ASP A 234 32.90 -17.74 -18.86
C ASP A 234 32.85 -16.67 -19.97
N GLU A 235 31.84 -16.71 -20.83
CA GLU A 235 31.60 -15.77 -21.94
C GLU A 235 30.55 -14.70 -21.60
N ARG A 236 29.88 -14.85 -20.45
CA ARG A 236 28.81 -13.96 -19.98
C ARG A 236 29.19 -13.23 -18.69
N TRP A 237 28.58 -12.08 -18.45
CA TRP A 237 28.66 -11.34 -17.20
C TRP A 237 27.29 -10.82 -16.76
N PRO A 238 27.01 -10.76 -15.44
CA PRO A 238 25.76 -10.21 -14.94
C PRO A 238 25.59 -8.77 -15.42
N LEU A 239 24.36 -8.41 -15.78
CA LEU A 239 24.00 -7.05 -16.18
C LEU A 239 22.97 -6.46 -15.21
N VAL A 240 21.78 -7.05 -15.18
CA VAL A 240 20.64 -6.61 -14.37
C VAL A 240 19.85 -7.82 -13.87
N ASP A 241 19.30 -7.72 -12.67
CA ASP A 241 18.26 -8.64 -12.18
C ASP A 241 16.89 -7.96 -12.24
N VAL A 242 15.90 -8.68 -12.75
CA VAL A 242 14.48 -8.31 -12.71
C VAL A 242 13.82 -9.12 -11.60
N VAL A 243 13.45 -8.47 -10.52
CA VAL A 243 12.83 -9.10 -9.34
C VAL A 243 11.39 -8.62 -9.23
N ILE A 244 10.44 -9.54 -9.45
CA ILE A 244 9.00 -9.27 -9.38
C ILE A 244 8.43 -9.93 -8.13
N THR A 245 8.17 -9.12 -7.10
CA THR A 245 7.46 -9.53 -5.89
C THR A 245 5.96 -9.44 -6.12
N GLN A 246 5.26 -10.55 -5.96
CA GLN A 246 3.82 -10.68 -6.15
C GLN A 246 3.14 -10.73 -4.78
N VAL A 247 2.25 -9.78 -4.50
CA VAL A 247 1.48 -9.68 -3.24
C VAL A 247 0.00 -9.83 -3.58
N TYR A 248 -0.63 -10.90 -3.08
CA TYR A 248 -2.06 -11.14 -3.26
C TYR A 248 -2.74 -11.33 -1.90
N ASP A 249 -3.57 -10.36 -1.54
CA ASP A 249 -4.51 -10.52 -0.44
C ASP A 249 -5.75 -11.26 -0.97
N LYS A 250 -5.91 -12.52 -0.59
CA LYS A 250 -6.95 -13.45 -1.06
C LYS A 250 -8.37 -12.99 -0.74
N VAL A 251 -8.52 -12.04 0.17
CA VAL A 251 -9.80 -11.42 0.54
C VAL A 251 -10.05 -10.12 -0.22
N LYS A 252 -9.20 -9.75 -1.17
CA LYS A 252 -9.37 -8.59 -2.04
C LYS A 252 -9.56 -9.02 -3.50
N LYS A 253 -9.96 -8.06 -4.33
CA LYS A 253 -10.14 -8.24 -5.78
C LYS A 253 -8.97 -7.70 -6.60
N GLN A 254 -7.81 -7.52 -5.95
CA GLN A 254 -6.62 -6.95 -6.55
C GLN A 254 -5.34 -7.63 -6.04
N PHE A 255 -4.27 -7.52 -6.82
CA PHE A 255 -2.91 -7.91 -6.43
C PHE A 255 -1.90 -6.84 -6.83
N ILE A 256 -0.74 -6.86 -6.19
CA ILE A 256 0.33 -5.88 -6.38
C ILE A 256 1.58 -6.59 -6.90
N LEU A 257 2.24 -5.97 -7.86
CA LEU A 257 3.56 -6.35 -8.35
C LEU A 257 4.58 -5.26 -8.00
N PHE A 258 5.57 -5.56 -7.16
CA PHE A 258 6.78 -4.75 -7.04
C PHE A 258 7.80 -5.26 -8.04
N LYS A 259 8.22 -4.41 -8.98
CA LYS A 259 9.22 -4.70 -10.01
C LYS A 259 10.50 -3.96 -9.68
N ASP A 260 11.37 -4.63 -8.92
CA ASP A 260 12.69 -4.11 -8.60
C ASP A 260 13.67 -4.48 -9.73
N ILE A 261 14.19 -3.47 -10.42
CA ILE A 261 15.22 -3.61 -11.46
C ILE A 261 16.56 -3.24 -10.86
N LYS A 262 17.49 -4.20 -10.80
CA LYS A 262 18.74 -4.08 -10.03
C LYS A 262 19.96 -4.23 -10.89
N LEU A 263 20.91 -3.30 -10.76
CA LEU A 263 22.18 -3.37 -11.46
C LEU A 263 23.11 -4.41 -10.81
N THR A 264 23.58 -5.40 -11.58
CA THR A 264 24.44 -6.50 -11.08
C THR A 264 25.81 -6.56 -11.74
N ILE A 265 26.03 -5.80 -12.82
CA ILE A 265 27.35 -5.69 -13.47
C ILE A 265 28.41 -5.08 -12.53
N ASP A 266 29.64 -5.61 -12.61
CA ASP A 266 30.80 -5.01 -11.91
C ASP A 266 31.05 -3.60 -12.44
N SER A 267 31.09 -2.61 -11.55
CA SER A 267 31.36 -1.20 -11.89
C SER A 267 32.65 -0.99 -12.69
N LYS A 268 33.63 -1.90 -12.61
CA LYS A 268 34.86 -1.85 -13.43
C LYS A 268 34.64 -2.15 -14.90
N LYS A 269 33.50 -2.74 -15.26
CA LYS A 269 33.11 -3.05 -16.64
C LYS A 269 32.26 -1.95 -17.27
N LEU A 270 31.71 -1.04 -16.46
CA LEU A 270 30.91 0.09 -16.91
C LEU A 270 31.76 1.34 -17.16
N SER A 271 31.35 2.13 -18.15
CA SER A 271 31.83 3.47 -18.40
C SER A 271 30.64 4.43 -18.40
N GLY A 272 30.25 4.91 -17.22
CA GLY A 272 29.07 5.76 -17.03
C GLY A 272 27.86 4.99 -16.50
N SER A 273 26.68 5.62 -16.58
CA SER A 273 25.39 5.05 -16.18
C SER A 273 24.81 4.09 -17.23
N VAL A 274 23.85 3.27 -16.79
CA VAL A 274 23.09 2.33 -17.63
C VAL A 274 21.70 2.90 -17.88
N ASP A 275 21.35 3.04 -19.15
CA ASP A 275 20.03 3.48 -19.61
C ASP A 275 19.10 2.27 -19.72
N ILE A 276 17.92 2.37 -19.09
CA ILE A 276 16.91 1.31 -19.07
C ILE A 276 15.52 1.86 -19.38
N ALA A 277 14.82 1.19 -20.29
CA ALA A 277 13.37 1.25 -20.43
C ALA A 277 12.77 -0.08 -19.96
N PHE A 278 11.81 -0.02 -19.03
CA PHE A 278 11.12 -1.21 -18.51
C PHE A 278 9.62 -1.00 -18.54
N SER A 279 8.90 -1.94 -19.12
CA SER A 279 7.45 -1.88 -19.20
C SER A 279 6.77 -3.15 -18.76
N ASN A 280 5.62 -2.94 -18.16
CA ASN A 280 4.66 -3.98 -17.90
C ASN A 280 3.53 -3.86 -18.92
N ARG A 281 3.15 -4.99 -19.50
CA ARG A 281 2.30 -5.00 -20.68
C ARG A 281 1.44 -6.25 -20.77
N GLY A 282 0.24 -6.10 -21.33
CA GLY A 282 -0.61 -7.25 -21.58
C GLY A 282 -1.91 -6.91 -22.28
N GLN A 283 -2.44 -7.93 -22.95
CA GLN A 283 -3.77 -7.96 -23.52
C GLN A 283 -4.83 -8.10 -22.41
N TRP A 284 -5.98 -7.45 -22.60
CA TRP A 284 -7.11 -7.49 -21.68
C TRP A 284 -8.35 -8.09 -22.36
N ASP A 285 -8.44 -9.42 -22.36
CA ASP A 285 -9.56 -10.18 -22.92
C ASP A 285 -10.80 -10.19 -21.99
N LEU A 286 -11.26 -9.01 -21.59
CA LEU A 286 -12.26 -8.83 -20.53
C LEU A 286 -13.71 -8.89 -21.04
N GLY A 287 -13.94 -8.54 -22.32
CA GLY A 287 -15.28 -8.51 -22.90
C GLY A 287 -15.97 -9.89 -22.96
N PRO A 288 -17.29 -9.91 -23.24
CA PRO A 288 -18.01 -11.15 -23.50
C PRO A 288 -17.54 -11.81 -24.81
N PRO A 289 -17.55 -13.15 -24.90
CA PRO A 289 -17.27 -13.84 -26.16
C PRO A 289 -18.45 -13.67 -27.15
N PRO A 290 -18.19 -13.77 -28.47
CA PRO A 290 -16.90 -14.08 -29.10
C PRO A 290 -15.96 -12.89 -29.34
N GLU A 291 -16.40 -11.65 -29.20
CA GLU A 291 -15.62 -10.45 -29.54
C GLU A 291 -14.55 -10.10 -28.51
N LEU A 292 -14.82 -10.32 -27.22
CA LEU A 292 -13.92 -9.98 -26.09
C LEU A 292 -13.56 -8.49 -26.01
N ASP A 293 -14.36 -7.63 -26.64
CA ASP A 293 -14.18 -6.20 -26.75
C ASP A 293 -14.53 -5.44 -25.46
N SER A 294 -13.88 -4.30 -25.26
CA SER A 294 -14.04 -3.45 -24.07
C SER A 294 -13.84 -1.98 -24.45
N TYR A 295 -14.31 -1.08 -23.59
CA TYR A 295 -13.94 0.33 -23.62
C TYR A 295 -12.77 0.52 -22.67
N SER A 296 -11.83 1.40 -23.00
CA SER A 296 -10.63 1.57 -22.20
C SER A 296 -10.09 2.98 -22.22
N HIS A 297 -9.80 3.49 -21.02
CA HIS A 297 -9.27 4.83 -20.85
C HIS A 297 -8.11 4.83 -19.85
N PHE A 298 -7.15 5.71 -20.08
CA PHE A 298 -5.92 5.85 -19.30
C PHE A 298 -5.82 7.26 -18.69
N TRP A 299 -5.87 7.33 -17.36
CA TRP A 299 -5.63 8.57 -16.62
C TRP A 299 -4.16 8.66 -16.23
N HIS A 300 -3.43 9.57 -16.88
CA HIS A 300 -2.05 9.89 -16.53
C HIS A 300 -2.00 11.10 -15.58
N GLN A 301 -1.47 10.90 -14.37
CA GLN A 301 -1.28 11.94 -13.36
C GLN A 301 -2.56 12.70 -12.97
N VAL A 302 -3.70 12.02 -12.96
CA VAL A 302 -4.98 12.63 -12.55
C VAL A 302 -5.24 12.38 -11.06
N TYR A 303 -5.03 11.15 -10.60
CA TYR A 303 -5.33 10.75 -9.23
C TYR A 303 -4.15 10.96 -8.29
N THR A 304 -4.46 11.37 -7.06
CA THR A 304 -3.46 11.69 -6.04
C THR A 304 -3.15 10.49 -5.16
N THR A 305 -1.90 10.40 -4.72
CA THR A 305 -1.44 9.46 -3.69
C THR A 305 -0.71 10.22 -2.60
N CYS A 306 -0.54 9.66 -1.40
CA CYS A 306 0.41 10.20 -0.42
C CYS A 306 1.88 9.79 -0.65
N PHE A 307 2.20 9.03 -1.70
CA PHE A 307 3.59 8.70 -2.07
C PHE A 307 4.19 9.70 -3.07
N GLY A 308 5.25 10.41 -2.68
CA GLY A 308 6.05 11.25 -3.58
C GLY A 308 7.48 10.72 -3.76
N SER A 309 8.37 11.61 -4.22
CA SER A 309 9.81 11.35 -4.37
C SER A 309 10.53 10.95 -3.08
N ASP A 310 9.96 11.26 -1.92
CA ASP A 310 10.45 10.89 -0.59
C ASP A 310 10.28 9.40 -0.27
N TRP A 311 9.46 8.69 -1.05
CA TRP A 311 9.19 7.26 -0.90
C TRP A 311 9.90 6.38 -1.93
N HIS A 312 10.73 6.95 -2.80
CA HIS A 312 11.35 6.29 -3.94
C HIS A 312 12.86 6.55 -4.00
N LEU A 313 13.67 5.60 -4.49
CA LEU A 313 15.13 5.78 -4.58
C LEU A 313 15.53 6.79 -5.67
N THR A 314 14.75 6.83 -6.75
CA THR A 314 14.89 7.82 -7.84
C THR A 314 14.01 9.03 -7.56
N LYS A 315 14.54 10.25 -7.69
CA LYS A 315 13.81 11.49 -7.41
C LYS A 315 13.10 12.11 -8.61
N TYR A 316 13.71 12.02 -9.79
CA TYR A 316 13.26 12.73 -10.99
C TYR A 316 12.80 11.72 -12.05
N PRO A 317 11.56 11.84 -12.57
CA PRO A 317 11.13 11.06 -13.73
C PRO A 317 11.94 11.42 -14.97
N LEU A 318 12.23 10.42 -15.78
CA LEU A 318 12.84 10.56 -17.10
C LEU A 318 11.88 9.98 -18.16
N ARG A 319 12.03 10.41 -19.42
CA ARG A 319 11.34 9.84 -20.58
C ARG A 319 12.34 9.68 -21.72
N GLU A 320 12.31 8.53 -22.39
CA GLU A 320 13.19 8.23 -23.52
C GLU A 320 12.62 8.73 -24.85
N TYR A 321 13.47 9.41 -25.62
CA TYR A 321 13.16 9.95 -26.92
C TYR A 321 14.03 9.33 -27.99
N LYS A 322 13.44 9.12 -29.17
CA LYS A 322 14.13 8.66 -30.36
C LYS A 322 14.07 9.71 -31.47
N PHE A 323 15.18 10.41 -31.67
CA PHE A 323 15.31 11.40 -32.74
C PHE A 323 15.92 10.77 -33.99
N GLU A 324 15.28 10.97 -35.15
CA GLU A 324 15.77 10.48 -36.43
C GLU A 324 15.78 11.56 -37.51
N THR A 325 16.89 11.70 -38.24
CA THR A 325 16.98 12.62 -39.38
C THR A 325 17.98 12.11 -40.41
N THR A 326 17.85 12.50 -41.68
CA THR A 326 18.75 12.07 -42.77
C THR A 326 19.48 13.26 -43.35
N GLY A 327 20.81 13.16 -43.47
CA GLY A 327 21.60 14.28 -43.97
C GLY A 327 23.10 14.02 -44.02
N THR A 328 23.86 15.11 -44.06
CA THR A 328 25.31 15.12 -43.86
C THR A 328 25.61 15.97 -42.65
N PHE A 329 26.32 15.42 -41.67
CA PHE A 329 26.58 16.01 -40.36
C PHE A 329 28.07 16.24 -40.17
N GLY A 330 28.47 17.32 -39.50
CA GLY A 330 29.88 17.70 -39.30
C GLY A 330 30.53 18.41 -40.49
N ALA A 331 29.78 18.67 -41.57
CA ALA A 331 30.25 19.49 -42.70
C ALA A 331 30.00 20.98 -42.44
N TYR A 332 30.66 21.86 -43.21
CA TYR A 332 30.47 23.31 -43.07
C TYR A 332 29.00 23.71 -43.30
N GLY A 333 28.35 24.29 -42.29
CA GLY A 333 26.92 24.61 -42.28
C GLY A 333 25.98 23.50 -41.79
N SER A 334 26.50 22.36 -41.33
CA SER A 334 25.76 21.27 -40.68
C SER A 334 26.56 20.61 -39.54
N GLU A 335 27.35 21.43 -38.85
CA GLU A 335 28.25 20.99 -37.77
C GLU A 335 27.50 20.49 -36.54
N THR A 336 26.26 20.95 -36.36
CA THR A 336 25.47 20.69 -35.16
C THR A 336 24.08 20.14 -35.46
N VAL A 337 23.56 19.35 -34.54
CA VAL A 337 22.15 18.92 -34.47
C VAL A 337 21.65 19.23 -33.06
N THR A 338 20.47 19.83 -32.96
CA THR A 338 19.79 20.07 -31.69
C THR A 338 18.72 19.01 -31.51
N LEU A 339 18.77 18.28 -30.40
CA LEU A 339 17.72 17.35 -30.02
C LEU A 339 16.43 18.13 -29.69
N PRO A 340 15.23 17.60 -29.93
CA PRO A 340 14.01 18.29 -29.53
C PRO A 340 13.70 18.11 -28.02
N GLU A 341 13.12 19.14 -27.42
CA GLU A 341 12.37 19.04 -26.16
C GLU A 341 10.89 18.82 -26.45
N ASP A 342 10.14 18.38 -25.45
CA ASP A 342 8.69 18.24 -25.50
C ASP A 342 8.03 19.21 -24.51
N LYS A 343 7.70 20.41 -25.00
CA LYS A 343 7.13 21.50 -24.18
C LYS A 343 5.69 21.85 -24.55
N THR A 344 5.10 21.10 -25.47
CA THR A 344 3.83 21.45 -26.10
C THR A 344 2.62 21.01 -25.29
N GLU A 345 2.72 19.86 -24.64
CA GLU A 345 1.64 19.23 -23.89
C GLU A 345 2.14 18.82 -22.50
N ASP A 346 1.23 18.70 -21.54
CA ASP A 346 1.59 18.26 -20.18
C ASP A 346 1.45 16.73 -20.09
N PRO A 347 2.40 16.04 -19.43
CA PRO A 347 3.59 16.57 -18.78
C PRO A 347 4.68 17.00 -19.78
N LYS A 348 5.36 18.12 -19.48
CA LYS A 348 6.47 18.63 -20.30
C LYS A 348 7.78 17.93 -19.93
N TRP A 349 8.61 17.72 -20.95
CA TRP A 349 9.93 17.13 -20.84
C TRP A 349 10.97 18.04 -21.48
N CYS A 350 11.95 18.46 -20.70
CA CYS A 350 12.89 19.49 -21.12
C CYS A 350 14.32 19.22 -20.66
N TYR A 351 15.21 20.09 -21.13
CA TYR A 351 16.62 20.04 -20.78
C TYR A 351 16.87 20.19 -19.27
N PRO A 352 17.99 19.65 -18.77
CA PRO A 352 19.09 19.04 -19.53
C PRO A 352 18.73 17.70 -20.17
N VAL A 353 19.43 17.33 -21.25
CA VAL A 353 19.49 15.92 -21.66
C VAL A 353 20.21 15.16 -20.53
N GLU A 354 19.67 14.03 -20.11
CA GLU A 354 20.27 13.23 -19.04
C GLU A 354 21.67 12.76 -19.46
N GLU A 355 22.67 12.98 -18.60
CA GLU A 355 24.05 12.61 -18.89
C GLU A 355 24.17 11.09 -19.08
N ASP A 356 25.02 10.67 -20.02
CA ASP A 356 25.23 9.26 -20.41
C ASP A 356 24.02 8.53 -21.02
N SER A 357 22.84 9.15 -21.07
CA SER A 357 21.66 8.58 -21.76
C SER A 357 21.79 8.61 -23.28
N GLU A 358 22.62 9.50 -23.84
CA GLU A 358 22.65 9.65 -25.29
C GLU A 358 23.31 8.46 -26.01
N ARG A 359 22.66 7.96 -27.07
CA ARG A 359 23.20 6.92 -27.96
C ARG A 359 23.07 7.38 -29.40
N VAL A 360 24.20 7.70 -30.03
CA VAL A 360 24.25 8.34 -31.36
C VAL A 360 24.72 7.34 -32.41
N TYR A 361 23.85 7.06 -33.39
CA TYR A 361 24.10 6.13 -34.48
C TYR A 361 24.01 6.81 -35.84
N ILE A 362 24.88 6.41 -36.78
CA ILE A 362 24.74 6.76 -38.20
C ILE A 362 24.56 5.49 -39.03
N THR A 363 23.47 5.41 -39.78
CA THR A 363 23.24 4.38 -40.80
C THR A 363 23.55 4.95 -42.17
N ASP A 364 24.60 4.43 -42.81
CA ASP A 364 25.02 4.89 -44.13
C ASP A 364 24.09 4.41 -45.27
N ALA A 365 24.36 4.84 -46.51
CA ALA A 365 23.58 4.44 -47.68
C ALA A 365 23.65 2.93 -48.02
N SER A 366 24.59 2.19 -47.43
CA SER A 366 24.66 0.72 -47.55
C SER A 366 23.78 -0.01 -46.54
N GLY A 367 23.19 0.72 -45.58
CA GLY A 367 22.45 0.17 -44.46
C GLY A 367 23.32 -0.22 -43.26
N THR A 368 24.61 0.15 -43.26
CA THR A 368 25.52 -0.16 -42.15
C THR A 368 25.36 0.89 -41.05
N THR A 369 24.94 0.45 -39.86
CA THR A 369 24.81 1.30 -38.67
C THR A 369 26.12 1.34 -37.88
N THR A 370 26.60 2.53 -37.53
CA THR A 370 27.82 2.76 -36.74
C THR A 370 27.48 3.60 -35.51
N PHE A 371 27.87 3.13 -34.33
CA PHE A 371 27.85 3.92 -33.10
C PHE A 371 28.94 4.99 -33.13
N LEU A 372 28.60 6.21 -32.74
CA LEU A 372 29.52 7.33 -32.61
C LEU A 372 29.90 7.51 -31.14
N GLN A 373 31.18 7.74 -30.85
CA GLN A 373 31.68 7.87 -29.48
C GLN A 373 31.80 9.33 -29.04
N ARG A 374 31.23 9.66 -27.86
CA ARG A 374 31.36 10.98 -27.23
C ARG A 374 32.83 11.34 -27.01
N GLY A 375 33.20 12.58 -27.32
CA GLY A 375 34.56 13.12 -27.23
C GLY A 375 35.50 12.71 -28.39
N ILE A 376 35.10 11.78 -29.26
CA ILE A 376 35.88 11.34 -30.42
C ILE A 376 35.19 11.73 -31.73
N ASP A 377 33.90 11.43 -31.83
CA ASP A 377 33.09 11.63 -33.03
C ASP A 377 32.15 12.82 -32.90
N TYR A 378 31.71 13.13 -31.68
CA TYR A 378 30.89 14.31 -31.36
C TYR A 378 31.11 14.78 -29.91
N THR A 379 30.63 15.98 -29.59
CA THR A 379 30.40 16.46 -28.21
C THR A 379 28.93 16.84 -28.05
N ILE A 380 28.40 16.83 -26.83
CA ILE A 380 27.03 17.29 -26.53
C ILE A 380 27.09 18.37 -25.45
N ASP A 381 26.25 19.39 -25.62
CA ASP A 381 25.89 20.36 -24.58
C ASP A 381 24.57 19.89 -23.97
N TYR A 382 24.62 19.33 -22.75
CA TYR A 382 23.46 18.72 -22.10
C TYR A 382 22.38 19.74 -21.75
N ASP A 383 22.75 20.97 -21.38
CA ASP A 383 21.81 22.04 -21.03
C ASP A 383 20.97 22.51 -22.22
N THR A 384 21.42 22.23 -23.45
CA THR A 384 20.78 22.71 -24.68
C THR A 384 20.49 21.61 -25.71
N GLY A 385 20.86 20.36 -25.43
CA GLY A 385 20.72 19.21 -26.34
C GLY A 385 21.49 19.34 -27.65
N VAL A 386 22.49 20.22 -27.74
CA VAL A 386 23.23 20.47 -28.98
C VAL A 386 24.38 19.47 -29.13
N ILE A 387 24.24 18.56 -30.10
CA ILE A 387 25.31 17.68 -30.56
C ILE A 387 26.16 18.43 -31.59
N THR A 388 27.48 18.47 -31.38
CA THR A 388 28.48 19.01 -32.32
C THR A 388 29.35 17.88 -32.84
N PHE A 389 29.32 17.63 -34.15
CA PHE A 389 30.09 16.56 -34.78
C PHE A 389 31.55 16.98 -35.02
N LEU A 390 32.48 16.12 -34.59
CA LEU A 390 33.93 16.32 -34.75
C LEU A 390 34.46 15.74 -36.08
N LYS A 391 33.64 14.95 -36.78
CA LYS A 391 33.93 14.33 -38.08
C LYS A 391 32.71 14.41 -39.00
N VAL A 392 32.93 14.22 -40.30
CA VAL A 392 31.85 14.25 -41.29
C VAL A 392 31.22 12.88 -41.46
N TYR A 393 29.88 12.83 -41.37
CA TYR A 393 29.08 11.62 -41.59
C TYR A 393 27.94 11.90 -42.58
N SER A 394 27.51 10.89 -43.33
CA SER A 394 26.36 10.99 -44.23
C SER A 394 25.48 9.76 -44.10
N GLY A 395 24.17 9.95 -43.94
CA GLY A 395 23.24 8.86 -43.73
C GLY A 395 22.04 9.26 -42.88
N LYS A 396 21.36 8.25 -42.32
CA LYS A 396 20.32 8.43 -41.30
C LYS A 396 21.00 8.50 -39.92
N LEU A 397 20.86 9.62 -39.24
CA LEU A 397 21.21 9.81 -37.84
C LEU A 397 20.05 9.33 -36.97
N THR A 398 20.33 8.46 -36.01
CA THR A 398 19.40 8.05 -34.96
C THR A 398 20.03 8.36 -33.62
N VAL A 399 19.34 9.10 -32.76
CA VAL A 399 19.77 9.44 -31.41
C VAL A 399 18.71 9.01 -30.41
N TYR A 400 19.08 8.17 -29.46
CA TYR A 400 18.31 7.93 -28.25
C TYR A 400 18.83 8.83 -27.14
N TYR A 401 17.96 9.39 -26.32
CA TYR A 401 18.31 10.30 -25.23
C TYR A 401 17.14 10.44 -24.25
N LYS A 402 17.42 10.78 -22.99
CA LYS A 402 16.36 11.06 -22.01
C LYS A 402 16.29 12.53 -21.65
N LEU A 403 15.07 12.97 -21.34
CA LEU A 403 14.78 14.29 -20.80
C LEU A 403 14.15 14.17 -19.42
N HIS A 404 14.27 15.24 -18.63
CA HIS A 404 13.60 15.34 -17.34
C HIS A 404 12.21 15.91 -17.50
N LYS A 405 11.29 15.42 -16.68
CA LYS A 405 10.00 16.08 -16.50
C LYS A 405 10.22 17.48 -15.91
N CYS A 406 9.49 18.48 -16.39
CA CYS A 406 9.62 19.84 -15.90
C CYS A 406 8.33 20.65 -15.85
N ALA A 407 8.35 21.72 -15.06
CA ALA A 407 7.26 22.68 -14.94
C ALA A 407 7.28 23.72 -16.09
N ASP A 408 6.24 24.54 -16.17
CA ASP A 408 6.16 25.69 -17.11
C ASP A 408 7.37 26.62 -17.07
N SER A 409 8.01 26.73 -15.91
CA SER A 409 9.21 27.52 -15.70
C SER A 409 10.48 26.92 -16.31
N GLY A 410 10.42 25.67 -16.78
CA GLY A 410 11.54 24.88 -17.30
C GLY A 410 12.40 24.23 -16.22
N TYR A 411 12.01 24.30 -14.94
CA TYR A 411 12.71 23.59 -13.87
C TYR A 411 12.24 22.15 -13.75
N MET A 412 13.18 21.24 -13.52
CA MET A 412 12.91 19.81 -13.28
C MET A 412 11.95 19.63 -12.11
N THR A 413 11.04 18.67 -12.25
CA THR A 413 10.06 18.32 -11.21
C THR A 413 10.35 16.93 -10.67
N GLU A 414 10.32 16.80 -9.36
CA GLU A 414 10.40 15.50 -8.70
C GLU A 414 9.16 14.64 -8.99
N ILE A 415 9.22 13.35 -8.65
CA ILE A 415 8.07 12.43 -8.72
C ILE A 415 6.90 13.08 -7.95
N PRO A 416 5.78 13.39 -8.63
CA PRO A 416 4.63 13.99 -7.99
C PRO A 416 3.91 12.96 -7.11
N SER A 417 3.16 13.45 -6.13
CA SER A 417 2.25 12.66 -5.30
C SER A 417 0.99 12.23 -6.06
N LYS A 418 1.19 11.53 -7.18
CA LYS A 418 0.18 11.08 -8.15
C LYS A 418 0.48 9.68 -8.65
N TYR A 419 -0.53 8.98 -9.14
CA TYR A 419 -0.40 7.67 -9.78
C TYR A 419 -1.19 7.64 -11.08
N ASP A 420 -0.85 6.68 -11.94
CA ASP A 420 -1.51 6.49 -13.23
C ASP A 420 -2.42 5.27 -13.20
N VAL A 421 -3.45 5.24 -14.02
CA VAL A 421 -4.38 4.10 -14.05
C VAL A 421 -5.06 3.95 -15.40
N ALA A 422 -5.09 2.73 -15.90
CA ALA A 422 -5.94 2.30 -17.00
C ALA A 422 -7.17 1.57 -16.43
N GLN A 423 -8.35 1.88 -16.95
CA GLN A 423 -9.59 1.13 -16.69
C GLN A 423 -10.05 0.47 -17.98
N VAL A 424 -10.63 -0.73 -17.86
CA VAL A 424 -11.21 -1.50 -18.94
C VAL A 424 -12.63 -1.87 -18.57
N ILE A 425 -13.62 -1.37 -19.29
CA ILE A 425 -15.04 -1.68 -19.09
C ILE A 425 -15.42 -2.74 -20.11
N ALA A 426 -15.81 -3.94 -19.65
CA ALA A 426 -16.29 -4.98 -20.56
C ALA A 426 -17.49 -4.46 -21.36
N SER A 427 -17.58 -4.79 -22.67
CA SER A 427 -18.65 -4.25 -23.53
C SER A 427 -20.08 -4.65 -23.13
N ASP A 428 -20.26 -5.63 -22.23
CA ASP A 428 -21.54 -5.98 -21.61
C ASP A 428 -21.81 -5.27 -20.28
N GLU A 429 -20.94 -4.35 -19.85
CA GLU A 429 -21.03 -3.56 -18.61
C GLU A 429 -21.29 -4.43 -17.37
N LYS A 430 -20.68 -5.61 -17.30
CA LYS A 430 -20.78 -6.49 -16.11
C LYS A 430 -19.59 -6.41 -15.19
N VAL A 431 -18.41 -6.16 -15.73
CA VAL A 431 -17.16 -6.12 -14.98
C VAL A 431 -16.28 -4.99 -15.45
N VAL A 432 -15.42 -4.52 -14.54
CA VAL A 432 -14.42 -3.48 -14.80
C VAL A 432 -13.05 -4.01 -14.37
N GLY A 433 -12.10 -4.01 -15.30
CA GLY A 433 -10.70 -4.28 -15.06
C GLY A 433 -9.90 -3.00 -14.86
N TYR A 434 -8.79 -3.06 -14.15
CA TYR A 434 -7.88 -1.92 -14.04
C TYR A 434 -6.42 -2.31 -13.81
N ALA A 435 -5.53 -1.44 -14.27
CA ALA A 435 -4.10 -1.48 -14.00
C ALA A 435 -3.65 -0.09 -13.53
N ALA A 436 -3.21 0.03 -12.28
CA ALA A 436 -2.66 1.28 -11.74
C ALA A 436 -1.15 1.20 -11.54
N TYR A 437 -0.44 2.31 -11.73
CA TYR A 437 1.02 2.37 -11.82
C TYR A 437 1.60 3.46 -10.91
N TRP A 438 2.71 3.14 -10.25
CA TRP A 438 3.52 4.10 -9.50
C TRP A 438 5.01 3.69 -9.52
N PRO A 439 5.99 4.61 -9.57
CA PRO A 439 5.81 6.05 -9.81
C PRO A 439 5.16 6.30 -11.18
N ILE A 440 4.83 7.55 -11.47
CA ILE A 440 4.22 7.93 -12.76
C ILE A 440 5.04 7.37 -13.94
N LEU A 441 4.34 6.95 -14.98
CA LEU A 441 4.92 6.37 -16.19
C LEU A 441 5.60 7.45 -17.04
N SER A 442 6.58 7.03 -17.84
CA SER A 442 7.16 7.88 -18.87
C SER A 442 6.35 7.82 -20.17
N ASP A 443 5.86 6.63 -20.51
CA ASP A 443 5.06 6.35 -21.70
C ASP A 443 3.97 5.33 -21.39
N TYR A 444 2.81 5.48 -22.05
CA TYR A 444 1.64 4.65 -21.81
C TYR A 444 0.71 4.58 -23.03
N THR A 445 -0.05 3.50 -23.12
CA THR A 445 -1.09 3.33 -24.15
C THR A 445 -2.05 2.20 -23.75
N VAL A 446 -3.32 2.33 -24.13
CA VAL A 446 -4.30 1.22 -24.15
C VAL A 446 -4.36 0.51 -25.51
N ASP A 447 -3.79 1.09 -26.57
CA ASP A 447 -3.70 0.56 -27.94
C ASP A 447 -2.28 0.05 -28.29
N GLY A 448 -1.69 -0.72 -27.39
CA GLY A 448 -0.29 -1.17 -27.47
C GLY A 448 0.01 -2.24 -28.53
N TRP A 449 -0.95 -2.62 -29.37
CA TRP A 449 -0.82 -3.74 -30.32
C TRP A 449 0.34 -3.57 -31.32
N ALA A 450 0.63 -2.34 -31.73
CA ALA A 450 1.76 -2.02 -32.61
C ALA A 450 3.13 -2.09 -31.90
N TYR A 451 3.12 -2.06 -30.57
CA TYR A 451 4.30 -1.95 -29.72
C TYR A 451 4.53 -3.18 -28.82
N TRP A 452 3.70 -4.23 -28.96
CA TRP A 452 3.68 -5.39 -28.06
C TRP A 452 5.06 -5.99 -27.75
N ASN A 453 6.00 -5.95 -28.70
CA ASN A 453 7.35 -6.48 -28.58
C ASN A 453 8.45 -5.43 -28.42
N GLN A 454 8.20 -4.12 -28.48
CA GLN A 454 9.24 -3.08 -28.45
C GLN A 454 9.01 -2.05 -27.33
N PRO A 455 10.05 -1.30 -26.90
CA PRO A 455 9.86 -0.16 -26.01
C PRO A 455 9.02 0.94 -26.68
N LEU A 456 8.38 1.77 -25.86
CA LEU A 456 7.68 2.97 -26.28
C LEU A 456 8.68 4.12 -26.44
N PHE A 457 8.34 5.06 -27.31
CA PHE A 457 9.13 6.28 -27.51
C PHE A 457 8.17 7.42 -27.77
N ASN A 458 7.94 8.25 -26.75
CA ASN A 458 7.01 9.37 -26.85
C ASN A 458 5.60 8.93 -27.26
N VAL A 459 5.03 8.00 -26.48
CA VAL A 459 3.66 7.50 -26.60
C VAL A 459 2.89 7.79 -25.31
N ASP A 460 1.76 8.47 -25.44
CA ASP A 460 0.89 8.96 -24.36
C ASP A 460 -0.58 8.85 -24.78
N ASP A 461 -0.96 7.66 -25.27
CA ASP A 461 -2.31 7.40 -25.75
C ASP A 461 -3.25 7.17 -24.56
N GLU A 462 -4.07 8.17 -24.22
CA GLU A 462 -5.09 8.08 -23.17
C GLU A 462 -6.24 7.13 -23.54
N ASP A 463 -6.41 6.83 -24.83
CA ASP A 463 -7.56 6.11 -25.38
C ASP A 463 -7.17 5.28 -26.62
N MET A 464 -8.11 4.49 -27.15
CA MET A 464 -7.91 3.68 -28.35
C MET A 464 -7.75 4.55 -29.61
N VAL A 465 -6.54 4.57 -30.18
CA VAL A 465 -6.16 5.54 -31.24
C VAL A 465 -6.66 5.11 -32.63
N THR A 466 -6.63 3.81 -32.92
CA THR A 466 -6.72 3.33 -34.31
C THR A 466 -8.08 2.76 -34.72
N VAL A 467 -9.01 2.61 -33.78
CA VAL A 467 -10.26 1.85 -33.95
C VAL A 467 -11.45 2.54 -33.26
N SER A 468 -12.68 2.21 -33.68
CA SER A 468 -13.87 2.63 -32.93
C SER A 468 -14.07 1.66 -31.78
N GLU A 469 -14.03 2.13 -30.54
CA GLU A 469 -14.37 1.32 -29.39
C GLU A 469 -15.83 0.82 -29.45
N PRO A 470 -16.12 -0.35 -28.85
CA PRO A 470 -15.23 -1.20 -28.05
C PRO A 470 -14.27 -2.07 -28.91
N GLU A 471 -13.07 -2.36 -28.40
CA GLU A 471 -12.08 -3.30 -28.98
C GLU A 471 -11.27 -4.01 -27.88
N ILE A 472 -10.36 -4.95 -28.20
CA ILE A 472 -9.51 -5.64 -27.21
C ILE A 472 -8.31 -4.75 -26.86
N PRO A 473 -8.20 -4.22 -25.62
CA PRO A 473 -7.08 -3.36 -25.25
C PRO A 473 -5.79 -4.16 -25.10
N PHE A 474 -4.68 -3.53 -25.47
CA PHE A 474 -3.34 -4.01 -25.14
C PHE A 474 -2.63 -2.91 -24.34
N ILE A 475 -2.67 -3.04 -23.02
CA ILE A 475 -2.21 -1.99 -22.13
C ILE A 475 -0.70 -2.11 -21.94
N ILE A 476 0.02 -1.00 -22.12
CA ILE A 476 1.44 -0.87 -21.83
C ILE A 476 1.62 0.33 -20.91
N GLY A 477 2.29 0.11 -19.78
CA GLY A 477 2.86 1.18 -18.97
C GLY A 477 4.37 1.00 -18.90
N GLU A 478 5.12 2.03 -19.28
CA GLU A 478 6.59 2.05 -19.33
C GLU A 478 7.20 3.06 -18.35
N TRP A 479 8.33 2.67 -17.76
CA TRP A 479 9.20 3.53 -16.99
C TRP A 479 10.56 3.63 -17.65
N ASP A 480 11.05 4.86 -17.73
CA ASP A 480 12.39 5.19 -18.17
C ASP A 480 13.24 5.69 -17.01
N PHE A 481 14.42 5.09 -16.84
CA PHE A 481 15.33 5.48 -15.76
C PHE A 481 16.78 5.14 -16.11
N MET A 482 17.68 5.66 -15.26
CA MET A 482 19.12 5.39 -15.31
C MET A 482 19.52 4.61 -14.05
N LEU A 483 20.48 3.67 -14.16
CA LEU A 483 21.08 2.97 -13.02
C LEU A 483 22.60 3.12 -13.00
N GLY A 484 23.18 3.20 -11.80
CA GLY A 484 24.63 3.29 -11.59
C GLY A 484 25.23 4.64 -12.01
N GLY A 485 26.55 4.78 -11.85
CA GLY A 485 27.19 6.10 -11.95
C GLY A 485 26.77 6.96 -10.77
N ASP A 486 26.09 8.08 -11.04
CA ASP A 486 25.50 8.95 -10.02
C ASP A 486 24.04 8.58 -9.67
N TRP A 487 23.46 7.60 -10.38
CA TRP A 487 22.10 7.10 -10.14
C TRP A 487 22.06 5.91 -9.17
N PRO A 488 20.91 5.66 -8.50
CA PRO A 488 20.72 4.47 -7.69
C PRO A 488 21.02 3.17 -8.45
N HIS A 489 21.38 2.12 -7.71
CA HIS A 489 21.61 0.79 -8.29
C HIS A 489 20.32 -0.04 -8.42
N GLN A 490 19.17 0.53 -8.03
CA GLN A 490 17.85 -0.06 -8.11
C GLN A 490 16.82 0.98 -8.53
N PHE A 491 15.84 0.54 -9.31
CA PHE A 491 14.60 1.25 -9.58
C PHE A 491 13.41 0.33 -9.27
N ARG A 492 12.32 0.87 -8.73
CA ARG A 492 11.07 0.12 -8.55
C ARG A 492 9.92 0.69 -9.37
N GLY A 493 9.35 -0.16 -10.22
CA GLY A 493 7.99 0.02 -10.71
C GLY A 493 6.98 -0.73 -9.85
N VAL A 494 5.79 -0.18 -9.65
CA VAL A 494 4.66 -0.80 -8.95
C VAL A 494 3.48 -0.87 -9.90
N THR A 495 2.84 -2.03 -9.97
CA THR A 495 1.54 -2.15 -10.64
C THR A 495 0.53 -2.85 -9.74
N VAL A 496 -0.68 -2.28 -9.69
CA VAL A 496 -1.85 -2.88 -9.03
C VAL A 496 -2.82 -3.30 -10.12
N TYR A 497 -3.21 -4.56 -10.12
CA TYR A 497 -4.18 -5.11 -11.05
C TYR A 497 -5.42 -5.59 -10.30
N GLY A 498 -6.61 -5.41 -10.87
CA GLY A 498 -7.84 -5.95 -10.32
C GLY A 498 -8.96 -6.04 -11.33
N VAL A 499 -10.00 -6.81 -10.97
CA VAL A 499 -11.28 -6.88 -11.69
C VAL A 499 -12.40 -6.85 -10.67
N VAL A 500 -13.40 -6.01 -10.92
CA VAL A 500 -14.56 -5.78 -10.05
C VAL A 500 -15.87 -5.88 -10.85
N ASP A 501 -17.00 -5.83 -10.15
CA ASP A 501 -18.29 -5.64 -10.82
C ASP A 501 -18.38 -4.22 -11.37
N TYR A 502 -19.18 -4.04 -12.43
CA TYR A 502 -19.50 -2.71 -12.96
C TYR A 502 -20.55 -2.01 -12.09
N HIS A 503 -20.23 -0.81 -11.62
CA HIS A 503 -21.13 0.02 -10.81
C HIS A 503 -21.47 1.34 -11.50
N ASP A 504 -20.43 2.14 -11.74
CA ASP A 504 -20.52 3.55 -12.17
C ASP A 504 -19.27 4.01 -12.94
N ALA A 505 -18.48 3.07 -13.46
CA ALA A 505 -17.47 3.38 -14.46
C ALA A 505 -18.12 4.08 -15.66
N GLN A 506 -17.46 5.10 -16.20
CA GLN A 506 -17.93 5.82 -17.37
C GLN A 506 -16.82 5.95 -18.39
N ASP A 507 -17.22 5.95 -19.66
CA ASP A 507 -16.36 6.10 -20.81
C ASP A 507 -17.09 6.90 -21.91
N LYS A 508 -16.46 7.97 -22.41
CA LYS A 508 -17.09 8.84 -23.40
C LYS A 508 -17.42 8.12 -24.70
N ASP A 509 -16.60 7.16 -25.11
CA ASP A 509 -16.79 6.41 -26.36
C ASP A 509 -17.84 5.28 -26.19
N ALA A 510 -18.13 4.86 -24.96
CA ALA A 510 -19.34 4.11 -24.61
C ALA A 510 -20.63 4.95 -24.67
N GLY A 511 -20.51 6.29 -24.77
CA GLY A 511 -21.62 7.23 -24.87
C GLY A 511 -21.97 7.97 -23.58
N ASP A 512 -21.12 7.87 -22.55
CA ASP A 512 -21.26 8.63 -21.31
C ASP A 512 -20.85 10.11 -21.45
N GLU A 513 -21.15 10.92 -20.43
CA GLU A 513 -20.80 12.34 -20.43
C GLU A 513 -19.31 12.59 -20.14
N THR A 514 -18.67 11.70 -19.38
CA THR A 514 -17.29 11.83 -18.90
C THR A 514 -16.60 10.48 -18.78
N ASP A 515 -15.27 10.48 -18.74
CA ASP A 515 -14.50 9.29 -18.34
C ASP A 515 -14.37 9.29 -16.82
N ALA A 516 -14.79 8.22 -16.16
CA ALA A 516 -14.75 8.11 -14.70
C ALA A 516 -14.39 6.70 -14.24
N LEU A 517 -13.50 6.61 -13.25
CA LEU A 517 -13.23 5.36 -12.55
C LEU A 517 -14.45 4.87 -11.75
N ASP A 518 -14.64 3.55 -11.76
CA ASP A 518 -15.60 2.85 -10.90
C ASP A 518 -15.32 3.12 -9.42
N SER A 519 -16.39 3.23 -8.63
CA SER A 519 -16.35 3.48 -7.19
C SER A 519 -15.66 2.36 -6.41
N GLU A 520 -15.79 1.08 -6.80
CA GLU A 520 -15.06 -0.01 -6.17
C GLU A 520 -13.56 0.03 -6.51
N VAL A 521 -13.22 0.41 -7.75
CA VAL A 521 -11.81 0.63 -8.16
C VAL A 521 -11.18 1.73 -7.32
N LYS A 522 -11.84 2.88 -7.15
CA LYS A 522 -11.38 3.96 -6.27
C LYS A 522 -11.20 3.49 -4.82
N TYR A 523 -12.13 2.68 -4.31
CA TYR A 523 -12.05 2.13 -2.96
C TYR A 523 -10.78 1.30 -2.78
N LEU A 524 -10.53 0.34 -3.68
CA LEU A 524 -9.40 -0.60 -3.59
C LEU A 524 -8.05 0.08 -3.84
N LEU A 525 -7.98 1.01 -4.80
CA LEU A 525 -6.77 1.80 -5.06
C LEU A 525 -6.42 2.72 -3.89
N ASN A 526 -7.41 3.30 -3.20
CA ASN A 526 -7.15 4.10 -2.00
C ASN A 526 -6.60 3.26 -0.84
N GLN A 527 -6.85 1.96 -0.76
CA GLN A 527 -6.18 1.11 0.24
C GLN A 527 -4.67 1.00 0.01
N VAL A 528 -4.23 1.15 -1.24
CA VAL A 528 -2.81 1.06 -1.63
C VAL A 528 -2.19 2.45 -1.63
N PHE A 529 -2.77 3.39 -2.36
CA PHE A 529 -2.20 4.72 -2.64
C PHE A 529 -2.54 5.79 -1.60
N ASN A 530 -3.60 5.61 -0.81
CA ASN A 530 -4.02 6.55 0.24
C ASN A 530 -4.46 5.80 1.52
N PRO A 531 -3.63 4.87 2.05
CA PRO A 531 -4.02 3.95 3.11
C PRO A 531 -4.42 4.68 4.39
N TRP A 532 -5.07 3.95 5.29
CA TRP A 532 -5.13 4.36 6.70
C TRP A 532 -3.73 4.27 7.31
N ASP A 533 -3.09 5.42 7.51
CA ASP A 533 -1.70 5.52 7.98
C ASP A 533 -1.60 5.79 9.51
N LEU A 534 -0.38 5.72 10.04
CA LEU A 534 -0.10 5.89 11.48
C LEU A 534 -0.51 7.28 11.98
N ARG A 535 -0.43 8.31 11.12
CA ARG A 535 -0.89 9.65 11.48
C ARG A 535 -2.42 9.66 11.68
N LYS A 536 -3.19 9.06 10.78
CA LYS A 536 -4.65 8.90 10.93
C LYS A 536 -5.00 8.06 12.16
N ALA A 537 -4.26 6.98 12.44
CA ALA A 537 -4.44 6.18 13.65
C ALA A 537 -4.22 7.00 14.94
N LEU A 538 -3.19 7.86 14.96
CA LEU A 538 -2.90 8.71 16.12
C LEU A 538 -3.89 9.89 16.25
N HIS A 539 -4.57 10.28 15.17
CA HIS A 539 -5.54 11.38 15.11
C HIS A 539 -6.93 10.88 14.72
N MET A 540 -7.51 10.03 15.58
CA MET A 540 -8.83 9.45 15.35
C MET A 540 -9.89 10.53 15.04
N PRO A 541 -10.50 10.51 13.85
CA PRO A 541 -11.43 11.56 13.42
C PRO A 541 -12.85 11.35 13.95
N ALA A 542 -13.13 10.20 14.54
CA ALA A 542 -14.47 9.81 15.00
C ALA A 542 -14.42 8.73 16.08
N GLY A 543 -15.49 8.60 16.86
CA GLY A 543 -15.78 7.42 17.67
C GLY A 543 -16.91 6.59 17.05
N ARG A 544 -16.86 5.26 17.15
CA ARG A 544 -17.84 4.33 16.56
C ARG A 544 -18.83 3.83 17.62
N TYR A 545 -20.09 3.67 17.25
CA TYR A 545 -21.18 3.25 18.13
C TYR A 545 -22.06 2.19 17.46
N VAL A 546 -22.75 1.42 18.30
CA VAL A 546 -23.72 0.40 17.87
C VAL A 546 -25.02 0.57 18.64
N GLU A 547 -26.14 0.51 17.93
CA GLU A 547 -27.48 0.47 18.52
C GLU A 547 -28.34 -0.61 17.87
N TYR A 548 -29.29 -1.13 18.65
CA TYR A 548 -30.22 -2.16 18.22
C TYR A 548 -31.65 -1.62 18.30
N HIS A 549 -32.39 -1.75 17.21
CA HIS A 549 -33.68 -1.11 17.03
C HIS A 549 -34.71 -2.11 16.50
N THR A 550 -35.92 -2.06 17.04
CA THR A 550 -37.10 -2.73 16.47
C THR A 550 -38.01 -1.65 15.87
N THR A 551 -38.32 -1.74 14.58
CA THR A 551 -39.22 -0.78 13.91
C THR A 551 -40.40 -1.46 13.26
N THR A 552 -41.59 -0.86 13.41
CA THR A 552 -42.82 -1.29 12.72
C THR A 552 -43.19 -0.38 11.55
N THR A 553 -42.56 0.79 11.47
CA THR A 553 -42.82 1.82 10.44
C THR A 553 -41.72 1.91 9.40
N GLY A 554 -40.57 1.24 9.62
CA GLY A 554 -39.40 1.40 8.76
C GLY A 554 -38.57 2.64 9.06
N THR A 555 -38.72 3.18 10.27
CA THR A 555 -38.03 4.39 10.75
C THR A 555 -37.27 4.09 12.04
N ILE A 556 -36.02 4.54 12.11
CA ILE A 556 -35.13 4.43 13.27
C ILE A 556 -34.57 5.81 13.57
N THR A 557 -34.43 6.16 14.85
CA THR A 557 -33.71 7.35 15.29
C THR A 557 -32.70 6.95 16.35
N THR A 558 -31.43 7.37 16.18
CA THR A 558 -30.35 7.02 17.11
C THR A 558 -30.51 7.71 18.47
N SER A 559 -29.83 7.21 19.50
CA SER A 559 -29.84 7.82 20.83
C SER A 559 -29.22 9.22 20.83
N THR A 560 -29.72 10.06 21.75
CA THR A 560 -29.15 11.37 22.07
C THR A 560 -27.87 11.28 22.92
N ASP A 561 -27.50 10.08 23.40
CA ASP A 561 -26.30 9.86 24.21
C ASP A 561 -25.00 9.99 23.39
N ASN A 562 -25.08 9.75 22.07
CA ASN A 562 -23.94 9.64 21.16
C ASN A 562 -24.15 10.54 19.94
N VAL A 563 -23.99 11.86 20.16
CA VAL A 563 -24.23 12.92 19.16
C VAL A 563 -23.05 13.90 19.11
N PRO A 564 -22.79 14.58 17.97
CA PRO A 564 -23.52 14.51 16.70
C PRO A 564 -23.08 13.31 15.85
N VAL A 565 -24.06 12.62 15.25
CA VAL A 565 -23.82 11.54 14.29
C VAL A 565 -23.25 12.09 12.99
N ILE A 566 -22.20 11.48 12.46
CA ILE A 566 -21.65 11.77 11.13
C ILE A 566 -22.60 11.19 10.08
N VAL A 567 -23.14 12.06 9.22
CA VAL A 567 -23.96 11.66 8.07
C VAL A 567 -23.21 12.07 6.81
N VAL A 568 -22.73 11.06 6.08
CA VAL A 568 -22.04 11.21 4.79
C VAL A 568 -23.08 11.25 3.67
N ASP A 569 -22.77 11.93 2.58
CA ASP A 569 -23.61 11.95 1.38
C ASP A 569 -23.57 10.60 0.64
N ASP A 570 -24.56 10.36 -0.23
CA ASP A 570 -24.79 9.04 -0.83
C ASP A 570 -23.64 8.60 -1.75
N GLU A 571 -23.03 9.54 -2.46
CA GLU A 571 -21.87 9.32 -3.34
C GLU A 571 -20.61 8.91 -2.56
N ASP A 572 -20.46 9.39 -1.32
CA ASP A 572 -19.28 9.14 -0.46
C ASP A 572 -19.52 8.02 0.57
N TRP A 573 -20.73 7.44 0.61
CA TRP A 573 -21.11 6.47 1.63
C TRP A 573 -20.26 5.19 1.56
N ALA A 574 -19.95 4.73 0.35
CA ALA A 574 -19.15 3.54 0.09
C ALA A 574 -17.63 3.81 0.03
N SER A 575 -17.19 5.07 0.09
CA SER A 575 -15.79 5.44 -0.05
C SER A 575 -14.89 4.82 1.02
N TYR A 576 -13.66 4.47 0.64
CA TYR A 576 -12.65 4.04 1.62
C TYR A 576 -12.39 5.16 2.63
N CYS A 577 -12.10 4.79 3.87
CA CYS A 577 -12.00 5.74 4.99
C CYS A 577 -13.29 6.52 5.34
N SER A 578 -14.44 6.18 4.76
CA SER A 578 -15.73 6.75 5.17
C SER A 578 -16.14 6.23 6.56
N PHE A 579 -16.67 7.12 7.39
CA PHE A 579 -17.20 6.83 8.73
C PHE A 579 -18.73 6.77 8.74
N SER A 580 -19.33 6.55 7.57
CA SER A 580 -20.76 6.41 7.36
C SER A 580 -21.37 5.24 8.16
N GLU A 581 -22.67 5.29 8.37
CA GLU A 581 -23.42 4.24 9.06
C GLU A 581 -23.46 2.93 8.25
N ARG A 582 -23.65 1.82 8.98
CA ARG A 582 -23.90 0.50 8.41
C ARG A 582 -25.13 -0.10 9.09
N VAL A 583 -26.02 -0.67 8.29
CA VAL A 583 -27.28 -1.24 8.77
C VAL A 583 -27.31 -2.72 8.46
N LEU A 584 -27.46 -3.53 9.51
CA LEU A 584 -27.65 -4.98 9.41
C LEU A 584 -29.05 -5.33 9.92
N LYS A 585 -29.70 -6.26 9.26
CA LYS A 585 -31.02 -6.78 9.63
C LYS A 585 -30.90 -8.19 10.21
N ASP A 586 -31.65 -8.44 11.27
CA ASP A 586 -31.97 -9.80 11.73
C ASP A 586 -33.19 -10.29 10.93
N THR A 587 -32.94 -11.24 10.03
CA THR A 587 -33.96 -11.74 9.09
C THR A 587 -34.76 -12.90 9.69
N ASP A 588 -34.15 -13.69 10.58
CA ASP A 588 -34.70 -14.93 11.12
C ASP A 588 -35.24 -14.80 12.55
N GLY A 589 -34.98 -13.67 13.21
CA GLY A 589 -35.44 -13.35 14.57
C GLY A 589 -34.70 -14.14 15.65
N ASP A 590 -33.49 -14.63 15.35
CA ASP A 590 -32.64 -15.40 16.25
C ASP A 590 -31.59 -14.54 16.99
N GLY A 591 -31.55 -13.24 16.68
CA GLY A 591 -30.59 -12.28 17.23
C GLY A 591 -29.27 -12.20 16.47
N VAL A 592 -29.16 -12.84 15.30
CA VAL A 592 -27.99 -12.79 14.41
C VAL A 592 -28.22 -11.75 13.31
N TYR A 593 -27.43 -10.68 13.33
CA TYR A 593 -27.54 -9.56 12.40
C TYR A 593 -26.58 -9.74 11.22
N GLU A 594 -26.92 -10.64 10.31
CA GLU A 594 -26.04 -11.05 9.20
C GLU A 594 -26.43 -10.47 7.84
N THR A 595 -27.65 -9.92 7.69
CA THR A 595 -28.10 -9.35 6.42
C THR A 595 -27.71 -7.87 6.34
N PHE A 596 -26.64 -7.56 5.62
CA PHE A 596 -26.26 -6.17 5.36
C PHE A 596 -27.22 -5.50 4.38
N ILE A 597 -27.67 -4.29 4.74
CA ILE A 597 -28.46 -3.42 3.87
C ILE A 597 -27.57 -2.24 3.51
N PRO A 598 -27.00 -2.20 2.29
CA PRO A 598 -26.24 -1.04 1.86
C PRO A 598 -27.18 0.15 1.68
N ARG A 599 -26.74 1.36 2.03
CA ARG A 599 -27.58 2.56 1.86
C ARG A 599 -27.90 2.76 0.39
N VAL A 600 -26.89 2.63 -0.44
CA VAL A 600 -26.98 2.74 -1.87
C VAL A 600 -26.55 1.45 -2.53
N SER A 601 -27.16 1.13 -3.66
CA SER A 601 -26.82 -0.02 -4.50
C SER A 601 -26.81 0.42 -5.95
N TRP A 602 -25.93 -0.17 -6.74
CA TRP A 602 -25.83 0.09 -8.16
C TRP A 602 -26.62 -0.95 -8.94
N ALA A 603 -27.39 -0.48 -9.92
CA ALA A 603 -28.08 -1.34 -10.86
C ALA A 603 -27.98 -0.72 -12.26
N ASN A 604 -27.21 -1.36 -13.14
CA ASN A 604 -26.95 -0.92 -14.52
C ASN A 604 -26.49 0.55 -14.57
N GLY A 605 -25.36 0.90 -13.94
CA GLY A 605 -24.83 2.27 -13.95
C GLY A 605 -25.60 3.29 -13.11
N THR A 606 -26.72 2.89 -12.50
CA THR A 606 -27.61 3.82 -11.78
C THR A 606 -27.56 3.61 -10.28
N LEU A 607 -27.26 4.67 -9.53
CA LEU A 607 -27.33 4.67 -8.07
C LEU A 607 -28.78 4.61 -7.59
N THR A 608 -29.08 3.65 -6.72
CA THR A 608 -30.39 3.51 -6.08
C THR A 608 -30.25 3.56 -4.57
N THR A 609 -31.09 4.33 -3.90
CA THR A 609 -31.07 4.49 -2.43
C THR A 609 -32.07 3.52 -1.77
N ASN A 610 -31.58 2.58 -0.95
CA ASN A 610 -32.37 1.61 -0.21
C ASN A 610 -33.01 2.20 1.06
N TYR A 611 -32.33 3.15 1.69
CA TYR A 611 -32.85 3.94 2.82
C TYR A 611 -32.22 5.33 2.83
N THR A 612 -32.95 6.29 3.39
CA THR A 612 -32.47 7.68 3.51
C THR A 612 -32.04 7.97 4.93
N VAL A 613 -31.04 8.84 5.05
CA VAL A 613 -30.47 9.26 6.33
C VAL A 613 -30.57 10.78 6.46
N THR A 614 -31.03 11.25 7.61
CA THR A 614 -31.10 12.68 7.92
C THR A 614 -30.54 12.93 9.32
N GLN A 615 -29.59 13.86 9.44
CA GLN A 615 -29.14 14.36 10.73
C GLN A 615 -30.21 15.31 11.30
N ASN A 616 -30.72 15.02 12.48
CA ASN A 616 -31.73 15.81 13.17
C ASN A 616 -31.08 17.00 13.88
N SER A 617 -31.90 18.00 14.25
CA SER A 617 -31.48 19.23 14.94
C SER A 617 -30.98 19.05 16.38
N ASP A 618 -31.00 17.83 16.92
CA ASP A 618 -30.43 17.45 18.22
C ASP A 618 -29.14 16.60 18.07
N GLY A 619 -28.65 16.45 16.84
CA GLY A 619 -27.41 15.76 16.50
C GLY A 619 -27.61 14.26 16.32
N THR A 620 -28.80 13.72 16.58
CA THR A 620 -29.13 12.33 16.26
C THR A 620 -29.30 12.13 14.75
N MET A 621 -29.39 10.87 14.33
CA MET A 621 -29.65 10.49 12.96
C MET A 621 -31.00 9.78 12.86
N THR A 622 -31.82 10.14 11.88
CA THR A 622 -33.02 9.40 11.49
C THR A 622 -32.77 8.63 10.20
N ILE A 623 -33.05 7.32 10.22
CA ILE A 623 -33.08 6.44 9.05
C ILE A 623 -34.54 6.19 8.65
N THR A 624 -34.89 6.35 7.38
CA THR A 624 -36.22 6.04 6.85
C THR A 624 -36.17 5.21 5.57
N GLY A 625 -37.22 4.43 5.30
CA GLY A 625 -37.33 3.59 4.10
C GLY A 625 -36.99 2.12 4.32
N LEU A 626 -36.64 1.75 5.55
CA LEU A 626 -36.42 0.35 5.93
C LEU A 626 -37.75 -0.43 5.94
N SER A 627 -37.67 -1.76 5.89
CA SER A 627 -38.83 -2.62 6.16
C SER A 627 -39.05 -2.76 7.67
N PRO A 628 -40.25 -3.16 8.13
CA PRO A 628 -40.44 -3.55 9.52
C PRO A 628 -39.50 -4.72 9.90
N GLY A 629 -38.95 -4.67 11.10
CA GLY A 629 -38.03 -5.70 11.61
C GLY A 629 -37.08 -5.20 12.68
N ASP A 630 -36.10 -6.05 13.00
CA ASP A 630 -35.04 -5.80 13.97
C ASP A 630 -33.73 -5.47 13.25
N TYR A 631 -33.07 -4.42 13.70
CA TYR A 631 -31.91 -3.83 13.05
C TYR A 631 -30.77 -3.58 14.04
N LYS A 632 -29.55 -3.79 13.55
CA LYS A 632 -28.30 -3.32 14.16
C LYS A 632 -27.78 -2.17 13.31
N VAL A 633 -27.56 -1.03 13.94
CA VAL A 633 -27.09 0.19 13.30
C VAL A 633 -25.73 0.56 13.89
N LEU A 634 -24.71 0.55 13.05
CA LEU A 634 -23.37 1.05 13.36
C LEU A 634 -23.26 2.47 12.80
N TYR A 635 -22.76 3.41 13.59
CA TYR A 635 -22.59 4.80 13.14
C TYR A 635 -21.44 5.47 13.90
N SER A 636 -21.02 6.64 13.43
CA SER A 636 -19.89 7.36 14.02
C SER A 636 -20.31 8.75 14.49
N THR A 637 -19.58 9.33 15.45
CA THR A 637 -19.70 10.75 15.83
C THR A 637 -18.37 11.46 15.59
N TYR A 638 -18.41 12.78 15.44
CA TYR A 638 -17.20 13.59 15.19
C TYR A 638 -16.11 13.46 16.27
N GLY A 639 -14.86 13.71 15.87
CA GLY A 639 -13.61 13.56 16.65
C GLY A 639 -12.90 14.88 17.01
N LEU A 640 -11.56 14.87 17.07
CA LEU A 640 -10.72 16.03 17.44
C LEU A 640 -10.26 16.82 16.19
N TYR A 641 -10.40 18.15 16.21
CA TYR A 641 -9.98 19.07 15.15
C TYR A 641 -9.08 20.17 15.72
N TRP A 642 -8.09 20.64 14.98
CA TRP A 642 -7.13 21.64 15.45
C TRP A 642 -6.53 22.46 14.31
N THR A 643 -5.94 23.60 14.63
CA THR A 643 -5.07 24.36 13.73
C THR A 643 -3.83 24.83 14.50
N THR A 644 -2.68 24.76 13.83
CA THR A 644 -1.42 25.43 14.20
C THR A 644 -1.12 26.61 13.27
N GLU A 645 -1.87 26.73 12.18
CA GLU A 645 -1.67 27.78 11.20
C GLU A 645 -2.50 29.00 11.59
N ASP A 646 -1.86 30.16 11.56
CA ASP A 646 -2.56 31.41 11.38
C ASP A 646 -3.24 31.39 10.01
N ASN A 647 -4.56 31.29 10.02
CA ASN A 647 -5.38 31.17 8.82
C ASN A 647 -6.49 32.22 8.78
N GLU A 648 -6.33 33.32 9.53
CA GLU A 648 -7.31 34.40 9.60
C GLU A 648 -6.63 35.77 9.81
N ASN A 649 -7.39 36.85 9.66
CA ASN A 649 -6.94 38.19 10.03
C ASN A 649 -8.09 39.01 10.61
N ASN A 650 -7.80 40.23 11.07
CA ASN A 650 -8.80 41.11 11.70
C ASN A 650 -9.99 41.48 10.79
N ASP A 651 -9.82 41.39 9.46
CA ASP A 651 -10.89 41.61 8.48
C ASP A 651 -11.72 40.34 8.19
N LEU A 652 -11.35 39.21 8.80
CA LEU A 652 -11.94 37.87 8.68
C LEU A 652 -11.98 37.34 7.23
N THR A 653 -10.90 37.57 6.48
CA THR A 653 -10.79 37.25 5.05
C THR A 653 -10.22 35.85 4.73
N GLY A 654 -9.81 35.09 5.75
CA GLY A 654 -9.13 33.80 5.64
C GLY A 654 -7.67 33.92 5.22
N THR A 655 -7.04 35.06 5.48
CA THR A 655 -5.64 35.35 5.12
C THR A 655 -4.86 35.68 6.39
N ALA A 656 -3.74 35.00 6.64
CA ALA A 656 -2.88 35.23 7.80
C ALA A 656 -2.37 36.67 7.93
N ASP A 657 -2.30 37.20 9.16
CA ASP A 657 -1.61 38.46 9.49
C ASP A 657 -0.38 38.27 10.42
N ASN A 658 -0.09 37.02 10.77
CA ASN A 658 0.94 36.50 11.65
C ASN A 658 0.78 37.00 13.09
N ASP A 659 -0.35 36.69 13.71
CA ASP A 659 -0.67 36.92 15.13
C ASP A 659 -0.68 35.62 15.98
N MET A 660 -0.68 34.46 15.33
CA MET A 660 -0.59 33.11 15.89
C MET A 660 0.71 32.40 15.44
N ASP A 661 1.23 31.50 16.29
CA ASP A 661 2.51 30.78 16.13
C ASP A 661 3.70 31.73 15.84
N THR A 662 3.78 32.81 16.60
CA THR A 662 4.81 33.85 16.45
C THR A 662 5.89 33.76 17.52
N GLU A 663 7.10 34.24 17.20
CA GLU A 663 8.20 34.35 18.17
C GLU A 663 8.04 35.52 19.16
N GLU A 664 7.18 36.51 18.84
CA GLU A 664 6.99 37.74 19.62
C GLU A 664 5.62 37.74 20.33
N CYS A 665 5.57 38.17 21.59
CA CYS A 665 4.29 38.25 22.30
C CYS A 665 3.41 39.39 21.78
N LEU A 666 2.11 39.09 21.57
CA LEU A 666 1.16 40.06 21.04
C LEU A 666 0.52 40.87 22.17
N PHE A 667 0.53 42.19 22.04
CA PHE A 667 -0.14 43.10 22.98
C PHE A 667 -1.49 43.55 22.43
N ALA A 668 -2.41 43.95 23.31
CA ALA A 668 -3.72 44.48 22.90
C ALA A 668 -3.66 45.80 22.11
N THR A 669 -2.49 46.45 22.05
CA THR A 669 -2.26 47.64 21.24
C THR A 669 -1.70 47.34 19.85
N ASP A 670 -1.38 46.09 19.55
CA ASP A 670 -0.93 45.69 18.23
C ASP A 670 -2.07 45.87 17.21
N SER A 671 -1.72 46.27 16.00
CA SER A 671 -2.68 46.39 14.89
C SER A 671 -3.29 45.06 14.47
N LYS A 672 -2.64 43.94 14.82
CA LYS A 672 -3.10 42.58 14.55
C LYS A 672 -3.96 41.99 15.66
N HIS A 673 -4.20 42.72 16.76
CA HIS A 673 -5.09 42.23 17.82
C HIS A 673 -6.57 42.38 17.40
N PRO A 674 -7.44 41.38 17.70
CA PRO A 674 -7.24 40.20 18.55
C PRO A 674 -6.53 39.04 17.84
N ILE A 675 -6.11 38.01 18.59
CA ILE A 675 -5.61 36.78 17.92
C ILE A 675 -6.80 36.01 17.37
N GLU A 676 -6.83 35.74 16.07
CA GLU A 676 -7.88 34.93 15.43
C GLU A 676 -7.35 33.76 14.61
N PHE A 677 -8.12 32.68 14.64
CA PHE A 677 -7.92 31.56 13.74
C PHE A 677 -9.18 30.74 13.62
N ASN A 678 -9.26 29.95 12.55
CA ASN A 678 -10.34 29.03 12.29
C ASN A 678 -9.91 27.60 12.56
N ILE A 679 -10.70 26.89 13.36
CA ILE A 679 -10.64 25.43 13.46
C ILE A 679 -11.68 24.88 12.49
N PHE A 680 -11.23 24.18 11.46
CA PHE A 680 -12.13 23.55 10.50
C PHE A 680 -12.59 22.19 11.00
N THR A 681 -13.89 22.07 11.25
CA THR A 681 -14.61 20.82 11.47
C THR A 681 -15.41 20.46 10.21
N PRO A 682 -15.89 19.23 10.04
CA PRO A 682 -16.89 18.93 9.02
C PRO A 682 -18.13 19.80 9.20
N ALA A 683 -18.77 20.14 8.09
CA ALA A 683 -20.02 20.90 8.12
C ALA A 683 -21.12 20.12 8.86
N PHE A 684 -21.93 20.84 9.63
CA PHE A 684 -23.12 20.32 10.31
C PHE A 684 -24.35 20.61 9.44
N LYS A 685 -25.24 19.63 9.23
CA LYS A 685 -26.40 19.84 8.34
C LYS A 685 -27.46 20.82 8.91
N THR A 686 -27.41 21.16 10.21
CA THR A 686 -28.32 22.15 10.84
C THR A 686 -27.66 22.90 12.00
N ALA A 687 -28.05 24.17 12.21
CA ALA A 687 -27.63 24.99 13.35
C ALA A 687 -28.46 24.57 14.57
N GLN A 688 -27.80 24.12 15.65
CA GLN A 688 -28.48 23.35 16.68
C GLN A 688 -28.55 24.09 18.01
N SER A 689 -29.77 24.24 18.53
CA SER A 689 -29.95 24.54 19.95
C SER A 689 -29.85 23.25 20.76
N GLY A 690 -28.77 23.07 21.51
CA GLY A 690 -28.82 22.36 22.80
C GLY A 690 -28.15 21.00 22.99
N TYR A 691 -27.39 20.40 22.04
CA TYR A 691 -26.85 19.03 22.25
C TYR A 691 -25.39 18.76 21.84
N ILE A 692 -24.73 19.63 21.07
CA ILE A 692 -23.33 19.49 20.65
C ILE A 692 -22.38 20.23 21.62
N ALA A 693 -21.92 19.60 22.71
CA ALA A 693 -20.88 20.23 23.53
C ALA A 693 -19.49 19.78 23.06
N ALA A 694 -18.69 20.69 22.51
CA ALA A 694 -17.28 20.45 22.24
C ALA A 694 -16.40 20.93 23.40
N THR A 695 -15.14 20.51 23.43
CA THR A 695 -14.13 21.13 24.32
C THR A 695 -13.11 21.86 23.48
N LEU A 696 -13.07 23.18 23.56
CA LEU A 696 -11.99 23.98 23.00
C LEU A 696 -10.80 23.93 23.95
N LYS A 697 -9.62 23.60 23.44
CA LYS A 697 -8.36 23.73 24.15
C LYS A 697 -7.44 24.67 23.38
N ILE A 698 -6.77 25.58 24.09
CA ILE A 698 -5.85 26.56 23.50
C ILE A 698 -4.52 26.45 24.24
N ARG A 699 -3.42 26.29 23.50
CA ARG A 699 -2.07 26.37 24.05
C ARG A 699 -1.53 27.78 23.87
N ALA A 700 -1.17 28.41 24.99
CA ALA A 700 -0.67 29.77 25.02
C ALA A 700 0.50 29.95 26.01
N LEU A 701 1.38 30.90 25.72
CA LEU A 701 2.52 31.35 26.53
C LEU A 701 2.21 32.70 27.17
N ASP A 702 2.75 32.93 28.36
CA ASP A 702 2.72 34.19 29.12
C ASP A 702 1.34 34.64 29.60
N VAL A 703 0.40 33.71 29.76
CA VAL A 703 -0.94 33.97 30.31
C VAL A 703 -0.89 34.09 31.84
N ASN A 704 -0.58 35.27 32.36
CA ASN A 704 -0.37 35.60 33.78
C ASN A 704 -1.64 35.69 34.64
N LYS A 705 -2.59 34.77 34.47
CA LYS A 705 -3.90 34.82 35.17
C LYS A 705 -3.77 34.97 36.69
N GLN A 706 -2.76 34.36 37.30
CA GLN A 706 -2.54 34.43 38.76
C GLN A 706 -2.17 35.84 39.25
N SER A 707 -1.63 36.67 38.36
CA SER A 707 -1.26 38.07 38.60
C SER A 707 -2.37 39.04 38.22
N GLY A 708 -3.52 38.55 37.72
CA GLY A 708 -4.68 39.35 37.37
C GLY A 708 -4.88 39.58 35.86
N GLU A 709 -4.08 38.95 34.99
CA GLU A 709 -4.30 39.00 33.54
C GLU A 709 -5.61 38.31 33.15
N ILE A 710 -6.30 38.90 32.17
CA ILE A 710 -7.58 38.43 31.67
C ILE A 710 -7.54 38.41 30.14
N ASP A 711 -7.32 37.23 29.57
CA ASP A 711 -7.42 37.04 28.12
C ASP A 711 -8.69 36.29 27.78
N ALA A 712 -9.65 37.00 27.17
CA ALA A 712 -10.99 36.49 26.93
C ALA A 712 -11.05 35.71 25.62
N VAL A 713 -11.60 34.50 25.68
CA VAL A 713 -11.73 33.59 24.55
C VAL A 713 -13.17 33.56 24.07
N TYR A 714 -13.34 33.69 22.76
CA TYR A 714 -14.61 33.60 22.06
C TYR A 714 -14.57 32.53 20.98
N VAL A 715 -15.71 31.89 20.74
CA VAL A 715 -15.93 30.98 19.59
C VAL A 715 -17.17 31.48 18.83
N ASN A 716 -17.01 31.76 17.54
CA ASN A 716 -18.04 32.30 16.66
C ASN A 716 -18.81 33.48 17.29
N GLY A 717 -18.08 34.36 17.98
CA GLY A 717 -18.65 35.52 18.67
C GLY A 717 -19.23 35.25 20.06
N HIS A 718 -19.18 34.03 20.59
CA HIS A 718 -19.70 33.70 21.92
C HIS A 718 -18.59 33.50 22.95
N TYR A 719 -18.75 34.13 24.12
CA TYR A 719 -17.75 34.08 25.19
C TYR A 719 -17.66 32.70 25.84
N CYS A 720 -16.45 32.14 25.87
CA CYS A 720 -16.18 30.78 26.35
C CYS A 720 -15.51 30.77 27.72
N GLY A 721 -14.61 31.72 27.98
CA GLY A 721 -13.90 31.82 29.25
C GLY A 721 -12.62 32.63 29.14
N ILE A 722 -11.79 32.57 30.20
CA ILE A 722 -10.49 33.26 30.28
C ILE A 722 -9.37 32.24 30.21
N LEU A 723 -8.32 32.52 29.42
CA LEU A 723 -7.11 31.72 29.41
C LEU A 723 -6.55 31.53 30.84
N THR A 724 -5.83 30.44 31.05
CA THR A 724 -5.18 30.07 32.32
C THR A 724 -3.74 29.68 32.04
N GLY A 725 -2.81 30.32 32.74
CA GLY A 725 -1.39 30.01 32.64
C GLY A 725 -0.54 30.71 33.71
N HIS A 726 0.75 30.83 33.38
CA HIS A 726 1.78 31.47 34.18
C HIS A 726 2.71 32.31 33.29
N SER A 727 3.48 33.20 33.93
CA SER A 727 4.46 34.05 33.25
C SER A 727 5.52 33.21 32.57
N GLU A 728 5.81 33.53 31.30
CA GLU A 728 6.89 32.89 30.53
C GLU A 728 6.79 31.34 30.46
N GLU A 729 5.60 30.75 30.68
CA GLU A 729 5.37 29.31 30.65
C GLU A 729 4.23 28.92 29.70
N TRP A 730 4.46 27.89 28.88
CA TRP A 730 3.42 27.34 28.01
C TRP A 730 2.38 26.62 28.85
N SER A 731 1.12 26.92 28.59
CA SER A 731 -0.02 26.37 29.32
C SER A 731 -1.17 26.05 28.37
N VAL A 732 -2.06 25.14 28.77
CA VAL A 732 -3.25 24.77 28.00
C VAL A 732 -4.49 25.15 28.79
N SER A 733 -5.34 25.98 28.18
CA SER A 733 -6.65 26.36 28.72
C SER A 733 -7.74 25.49 28.10
N GLU A 734 -8.76 25.12 28.86
CA GLU A 734 -9.87 24.28 28.39
C GLU A 734 -11.23 24.95 28.62
N PHE A 735 -12.06 24.96 27.59
CA PHE A 735 -13.39 25.57 27.58
C PHE A 735 -14.41 24.58 27.05
N ARG A 736 -15.50 24.39 27.79
CA ARG A 736 -16.67 23.69 27.26
C ARG A 736 -17.41 24.63 26.32
N ILE A 737 -17.55 24.24 25.06
CA ILE A 737 -18.24 24.99 24.01
C ILE A 737 -19.65 24.43 23.88
N PRO A 738 -20.69 25.19 24.24
CA PRO A 738 -22.08 24.84 23.95
C PRO A 738 -22.34 24.69 22.45
N ALA A 739 -23.37 23.91 22.12
CA ALA A 739 -23.76 23.60 20.73
C ALA A 739 -24.09 24.83 19.92
N GLU A 740 -24.78 25.75 20.58
CA GLU A 740 -25.23 27.01 20.02
C GLU A 740 -24.07 27.94 19.64
N PHE A 741 -22.84 27.67 20.08
CA PHE A 741 -21.67 28.47 19.72
C PHE A 741 -20.96 27.93 18.47
N LEU A 742 -21.34 26.75 17.95
CA LEU A 742 -20.67 26.11 16.82
C LEU A 742 -21.34 26.47 15.49
N ASP A 743 -20.51 26.79 14.49
CA ASP A 743 -20.94 27.16 13.15
C ASP A 743 -21.18 25.92 12.27
N THR A 744 -22.26 25.93 11.50
CA THR A 744 -22.68 24.80 10.65
C THR A 744 -21.86 24.60 9.40
N SER A 745 -21.15 25.62 8.93
CA SER A 745 -20.26 25.50 7.78
C SER A 745 -19.03 24.64 8.07
N GLY A 746 -18.76 24.38 9.35
CA GLY A 746 -17.53 23.72 9.79
C GLY A 746 -16.39 24.70 10.07
N LYS A 747 -16.51 25.98 9.72
CA LYS A 747 -15.53 27.03 10.05
C LYS A 747 -15.78 27.55 11.47
N GLN A 748 -15.00 27.09 12.45
CA GLN A 748 -15.12 27.55 13.84
C GLN A 748 -14.11 28.66 14.12
N LEU A 749 -14.56 29.92 14.10
CA LEU A 749 -13.72 31.07 14.40
C LEU A 749 -13.46 31.16 15.90
N VAL A 750 -12.19 31.17 16.29
CA VAL A 750 -11.73 31.45 17.65
C VAL A 750 -11.13 32.85 17.67
N GLN A 751 -11.50 33.66 18.66
CA GLN A 751 -10.91 34.99 18.90
C GLN A 751 -10.44 35.10 20.35
N ILE A 752 -9.22 35.62 20.54
CA ILE A 752 -8.60 35.77 21.86
C ILE A 752 -8.25 37.24 22.07
N PHE A 753 -8.97 37.87 22.99
CA PHE A 753 -8.76 39.26 23.38
C PHE A 753 -7.81 39.33 24.57
N ILE A 754 -6.56 39.65 24.27
CA ILE A 754 -5.49 39.80 25.26
C ILE A 754 -5.72 41.02 26.15
N SER A 755 -5.35 40.91 27.43
CA SER A 755 -5.26 42.03 28.38
C SER A 755 -6.59 42.80 28.57
N CYS A 756 -7.72 42.09 28.70
CA CYS A 756 -9.03 42.68 28.98
C CYS A 756 -9.05 43.44 30.32
N ASP A 757 -9.66 44.63 30.35
CA ASP A 757 -9.79 45.46 31.55
C ASP A 757 -10.65 44.76 32.61
N SER A 758 -9.99 44.26 33.65
CA SER A 758 -10.61 43.57 34.79
C SER A 758 -11.64 44.38 35.57
N THR A 759 -11.69 45.70 35.37
CA THR A 759 -12.70 46.58 35.97
C THR A 759 -13.99 46.67 35.17
N LYS A 760 -14.03 46.11 33.96
CA LYS A 760 -15.17 46.10 33.04
C LYS A 760 -15.78 44.70 32.92
N PRO A 761 -17.10 44.59 32.69
CA PRO A 761 -17.71 43.30 32.41
C PRO A 761 -17.30 42.81 31.01
N ILE A 762 -16.94 41.55 30.90
CA ILE A 762 -16.66 40.89 29.61
C ILE A 762 -17.99 40.60 28.91
N PRO A 763 -18.17 41.04 27.65
CA PRO A 763 -19.40 40.75 26.89
C PRO A 763 -19.61 39.25 26.71
N ASN A 764 -20.82 38.75 26.92
CA ASN A 764 -21.12 37.33 26.67
C ASN A 764 -21.17 36.99 25.17
N GLU A 765 -21.42 37.98 24.31
CA GLU A 765 -21.47 37.86 22.87
C GLU A 765 -20.82 39.09 22.24
N ILE A 766 -20.13 38.89 21.13
CA ILE A 766 -19.53 39.92 20.28
C ILE A 766 -19.97 39.68 18.84
N THR A 767 -19.91 40.73 18.03
CA THR A 767 -19.89 40.59 16.58
C THR A 767 -18.42 40.53 16.16
N PRO A 768 -17.93 39.40 15.62
CA PRO A 768 -16.49 39.17 15.40
C PRO A 768 -15.73 40.29 14.69
N ASN A 769 -16.36 40.96 13.71
CA ASN A 769 -15.77 42.05 12.92
C ASN A 769 -16.25 43.46 13.31
N ASP A 770 -16.88 43.62 14.49
CA ASP A 770 -17.31 44.92 15.00
C ASP A 770 -16.61 45.23 16.34
N PRO A 771 -15.50 46.00 16.31
CA PRO A 771 -14.75 46.38 17.50
C PRO A 771 -15.57 47.12 18.56
N THR A 772 -16.74 47.67 18.23
CA THR A 772 -17.60 48.33 19.22
C THR A 772 -18.29 47.34 20.17
N THR A 773 -18.26 46.06 19.84
CA THR A 773 -18.84 44.98 20.65
C THR A 773 -17.81 44.22 21.48
N TRP A 774 -16.52 44.43 21.21
CA TRP A 774 -15.40 43.71 21.84
C TRP A 774 -15.21 44.13 23.31
N PRO A 775 -14.59 43.27 24.14
CA PRO A 775 -14.17 43.66 25.49
C PRO A 775 -13.18 44.82 25.45
N GLU A 776 -13.28 45.73 26.43
CA GLU A 776 -12.27 46.79 26.62
C GLU A 776 -10.94 46.16 27.08
N THR A 777 -9.82 46.59 26.48
CA THR A 777 -8.48 46.07 26.77
C THR A 777 -7.55 47.16 27.35
N THR A 778 -6.43 46.71 27.92
CA THR A 778 -5.35 47.54 28.48
C THR A 778 -4.01 47.16 27.83
N ASP A 779 -3.00 48.00 27.97
CA ASP A 779 -1.66 47.77 27.42
C ASP A 779 -0.70 47.03 28.38
N GLU A 780 -1.24 46.36 29.40
CA GLU A 780 -0.42 45.79 30.50
C GLU A 780 0.19 44.42 30.19
N TRP A 781 -0.48 43.56 29.41
CA TRP A 781 -0.12 42.15 29.23
C TRP A 781 -0.05 41.73 27.76
N CYS A 782 0.66 40.63 27.49
CA CYS A 782 0.78 40.01 26.18
C CYS A 782 0.69 38.49 26.25
N ALA A 783 0.31 37.85 25.14
CA ALA A 783 0.29 36.39 25.04
C ALA A 783 0.81 35.92 23.68
N ILE A 784 1.27 34.67 23.61
CA ILE A 784 1.53 33.96 22.34
C ILE A 784 0.62 32.75 22.30
N VAL A 785 -0.02 32.49 21.16
CA VAL A 785 -0.84 31.30 20.94
C VAL A 785 -0.15 30.43 19.89
N ASP A 786 0.01 29.15 20.20
CA ASP A 786 0.65 28.17 19.30
C ASP A 786 -0.41 27.38 18.53
N TRP A 787 -1.41 26.84 19.23
CA TRP A 787 -2.51 26.11 18.60
C TRP A 787 -3.83 26.22 19.34
N GLY A 788 -4.92 26.01 18.59
CA GLY A 788 -6.26 25.80 19.12
C GLY A 788 -6.87 24.50 18.61
N LYS A 789 -7.60 23.79 19.48
CA LYS A 789 -8.26 22.52 19.12
C LYS A 789 -9.66 22.38 19.69
N LEU A 790 -10.58 21.85 18.88
CA LEU A 790 -11.95 21.54 19.24
C LEU A 790 -12.13 20.02 19.30
N VAL A 791 -12.46 19.51 20.49
CA VAL A 791 -12.60 18.06 20.75
C VAL A 791 -14.06 17.67 20.83
N PHE A 792 -14.46 16.74 19.95
CA PHE A 792 -15.68 15.94 20.05
C PHE A 792 -15.24 14.50 20.31
N LYS A 793 -15.68 13.87 21.41
CA LYS A 793 -15.13 12.61 22.00
C LYS A 793 -14.65 11.56 20.96
N PRO A 794 -13.37 11.56 20.52
CA PRO A 794 -12.87 10.53 19.63
C PRO A 794 -12.50 9.31 20.46
N SER A 795 -12.50 8.12 19.85
CA SER A 795 -12.18 6.91 20.59
C SER A 795 -11.55 5.80 19.78
N TYR A 796 -10.73 5.02 20.48
CA TYR A 796 -10.58 3.60 20.21
C TYR A 796 -11.63 2.85 21.04
N GLU A 797 -12.44 2.04 20.38
CA GLU A 797 -13.48 1.29 21.07
C GLU A 797 -12.88 0.18 21.95
N TRP A 798 -11.74 -0.39 21.52
CA TRP A 798 -11.09 -1.48 22.23
C TRP A 798 -9.58 -1.35 22.33
N ILE A 799 -9.02 -1.76 23.47
CA ILE A 799 -7.64 -2.21 23.59
C ILE A 799 -7.60 -3.67 24.03
N VAL A 800 -6.89 -4.49 23.26
CA VAL A 800 -6.98 -5.94 23.30
C VAL A 800 -5.61 -6.54 23.62
N VAL A 801 -5.58 -7.43 24.61
CA VAL A 801 -4.43 -8.29 24.93
C VAL A 801 -4.80 -9.75 24.74
N GLY A 802 -3.81 -10.60 24.53
CA GLY A 802 -4.05 -12.04 24.44
C GLY A 802 -4.63 -12.63 25.73
N ARG A 803 -5.60 -13.53 25.64
CA ARG A 803 -6.08 -14.35 26.78
C ARG A 803 -4.91 -15.08 27.45
N ASP A 804 -4.09 -15.73 26.64
CA ASP A 804 -2.93 -16.52 27.08
C ASP A 804 -1.64 -15.67 27.10
N SER A 805 -1.77 -14.34 27.13
CA SER A 805 -0.63 -13.42 27.20
C SER A 805 0.01 -13.38 28.59
N ALA A 806 1.23 -12.87 28.67
CA ALA A 806 1.86 -12.60 29.94
C ALA A 806 1.42 -11.22 30.47
N ALA A 807 1.44 -11.02 31.79
CA ALA A 807 1.04 -9.76 32.42
C ALA A 807 1.80 -8.51 31.91
N VAL A 808 2.93 -8.72 31.25
CA VAL A 808 3.71 -7.70 30.59
C VAL A 808 2.94 -7.00 29.46
N ASP A 809 2.11 -7.73 28.71
CA ASP A 809 1.33 -7.17 27.60
C ASP A 809 0.21 -6.26 28.16
N SER A 810 -0.41 -6.64 29.28
CA SER A 810 -1.36 -5.77 30.01
C SER A 810 -0.71 -4.51 30.57
N ALA A 811 0.54 -4.61 31.05
CA ALA A 811 1.30 -3.43 31.49
C ALA A 811 1.64 -2.51 30.30
N GLY A 812 1.95 -3.07 29.13
CA GLY A 812 2.10 -2.33 27.87
C GLY A 812 0.81 -1.62 27.46
N ALA A 813 -0.32 -2.33 27.47
CA ALA A 813 -1.63 -1.79 27.14
C ALA A 813 -2.03 -0.61 28.03
N ALA A 814 -1.70 -0.65 29.32
CA ALA A 814 -1.95 0.48 30.22
C ALA A 814 -1.21 1.76 29.79
N MET A 815 0.06 1.64 29.35
CA MET A 815 0.85 2.80 28.87
C MET A 815 0.31 3.35 27.56
N VAL A 816 -0.10 2.47 26.64
CA VAL A 816 -0.69 2.90 25.35
C VAL A 816 -2.07 3.54 25.56
N SER A 817 -2.89 3.00 26.46
CA SER A 817 -4.16 3.62 26.83
C SER A 817 -3.95 5.01 27.43
N GLU A 818 -2.96 5.15 28.32
CA GLU A 818 -2.59 6.44 28.92
C GLU A 818 -2.08 7.42 27.87
N PHE A 819 -1.35 6.96 26.84
CA PHE A 819 -0.97 7.78 25.68
C PHE A 819 -2.18 8.42 25.01
N PHE A 820 -3.15 7.60 24.65
CA PHE A 820 -4.33 8.10 23.97
C PHE A 820 -5.15 9.03 24.86
N ASP A 821 -5.37 8.68 26.13
CA ASP A 821 -6.16 9.49 27.05
C ASP A 821 -5.45 10.82 27.39
N SER A 822 -4.24 10.75 27.94
CA SER A 822 -3.54 11.92 28.48
C SER A 822 -2.88 12.79 27.41
N LYS A 823 -2.27 12.22 26.37
CA LYS A 823 -1.56 13.00 25.34
C LYS A 823 -2.41 13.31 24.12
N LYS A 824 -3.20 12.35 23.63
CA LYS A 824 -4.03 12.55 22.44
C LYS A 824 -5.45 13.00 22.73
N GLN A 825 -5.92 12.86 23.98
CA GLN A 825 -7.30 13.17 24.35
C GLN A 825 -8.31 12.32 23.55
N THR A 826 -7.92 11.08 23.29
CA THR A 826 -8.70 10.05 22.61
C THR A 826 -9.05 8.98 23.63
N GLU A 827 -10.34 8.73 23.83
CA GLU A 827 -10.81 7.76 24.80
C GLU A 827 -10.49 6.33 24.32
N VAL A 828 -10.01 5.47 25.22
CA VAL A 828 -10.00 4.02 25.01
C VAL A 828 -11.15 3.43 25.83
N ARG A 829 -12.25 3.09 25.16
CA ARG A 829 -13.53 2.84 25.85
C ARG A 829 -13.57 1.53 26.62
N MET A 830 -12.99 0.47 26.06
CA MET A 830 -13.03 -0.86 26.65
C MET A 830 -11.67 -1.54 26.53
N SER A 831 -11.31 -2.32 27.56
CA SER A 831 -10.22 -3.28 27.48
C SER A 831 -10.79 -4.70 27.48
N GLY A 832 -10.27 -5.56 26.62
CA GLY A 832 -10.74 -6.93 26.45
C GLY A 832 -9.63 -7.92 26.12
N LEU A 833 -10.01 -9.18 26.06
CA LEU A 833 -9.15 -10.27 25.59
C LEU A 833 -9.32 -10.47 24.08
N ASP A 834 -8.34 -11.07 23.43
CA ASP A 834 -8.52 -11.53 22.05
C ASP A 834 -9.63 -12.59 21.97
N MET A 835 -9.63 -13.56 22.89
CA MET A 835 -10.55 -14.70 22.93
C MET A 835 -11.17 -14.88 24.32
N GLN A 836 -12.32 -15.55 24.39
CA GLN A 836 -12.96 -15.87 25.66
C GLN A 836 -12.07 -16.72 26.58
N ASP A 837 -11.91 -16.30 27.83
CA ASP A 837 -11.37 -17.10 28.93
C ASP A 837 -12.51 -17.85 29.61
N THR A 838 -12.70 -19.12 29.26
CA THR A 838 -13.76 -19.94 29.83
C THR A 838 -13.47 -20.43 31.26
N VAL A 839 -12.25 -20.25 31.77
CA VAL A 839 -11.81 -20.83 33.04
C VAL A 839 -11.82 -19.79 34.16
N TRP A 840 -11.17 -18.65 33.94
CA TRP A 840 -10.94 -17.65 35.00
C TRP A 840 -11.73 -16.35 34.78
N GLY A 841 -12.28 -16.14 33.59
CA GLY A 841 -12.87 -14.88 33.20
C GLY A 841 -13.96 -15.02 32.14
N ASP A 842 -14.94 -15.91 32.35
CA ASP A 842 -15.97 -16.27 31.36
C ASP A 842 -16.90 -15.12 30.96
N LYS A 843 -16.87 -14.02 31.72
CA LYS A 843 -17.59 -12.76 31.47
C LYS A 843 -16.67 -11.59 31.06
N THR A 844 -15.36 -11.80 31.02
CA THR A 844 -14.42 -10.78 30.52
C THR A 844 -14.73 -10.55 29.05
N PRO A 845 -14.82 -9.30 28.56
CA PRO A 845 -15.02 -9.02 27.14
C PRO A 845 -13.94 -9.62 26.22
N TRP A 846 -14.31 -10.01 25.01
CA TRP A 846 -13.37 -10.42 23.96
C TRP A 846 -13.84 -10.05 22.54
N VAL A 847 -12.91 -9.96 21.59
CA VAL A 847 -13.21 -9.46 20.23
C VAL A 847 -13.10 -10.50 19.11
N MET A 848 -12.35 -11.59 19.29
CA MET A 848 -12.16 -12.62 18.26
C MET A 848 -13.04 -13.85 18.52
N GLN A 849 -13.52 -14.48 17.45
CA GLN A 849 -14.22 -15.76 17.55
C GLN A 849 -13.24 -16.95 17.65
N TRP A 850 -13.64 -17.99 18.40
CA TRP A 850 -12.91 -19.26 18.50
C TRP A 850 -12.89 -20.04 17.18
N MET A 851 -11.74 -20.63 16.83
CA MET A 851 -11.54 -21.45 15.62
C MET A 851 -12.06 -22.90 15.67
N ARG A 852 -12.87 -23.28 16.68
CA ARG A 852 -13.48 -24.62 16.75
C ARG A 852 -14.91 -24.60 17.28
N ASP A 853 -15.79 -25.30 16.57
CA ASP A 853 -16.95 -25.99 17.15
C ASP A 853 -16.45 -27.32 17.72
N THR A 854 -16.25 -27.40 19.04
CA THR A 854 -16.22 -28.71 19.67
C THR A 854 -17.13 -28.68 20.88
N THR A 855 -18.13 -29.52 20.82
CA THR A 855 -19.03 -30.03 21.86
C THR A 855 -18.35 -30.59 23.11
N ASP A 856 -17.05 -30.35 23.34
CA ASP A 856 -16.29 -30.86 24.49
C ASP A 856 -15.61 -29.71 25.28
N PRO A 857 -16.28 -29.16 26.31
CA PRO A 857 -15.75 -28.10 27.16
C PRO A 857 -14.57 -28.52 28.07
N ASP A 858 -14.17 -29.80 28.10
CA ASP A 858 -13.19 -30.34 29.07
C ASP A 858 -11.75 -30.51 28.54
N GLN A 859 -11.41 -30.01 27.34
CA GLN A 859 -10.07 -30.15 26.73
C GLN A 859 -9.15 -28.91 26.87
N VAL A 860 -9.41 -28.01 27.82
CA VAL A 860 -8.58 -26.81 28.07
C VAL A 860 -7.39 -27.15 28.96
N GLU A 861 -6.26 -27.58 28.38
CA GLU A 861 -5.03 -27.74 29.17
C GLU A 861 -4.21 -26.43 29.22
N VAL A 862 -4.44 -25.70 30.31
CA VAL A 862 -3.67 -24.57 30.81
C VAL A 862 -2.33 -25.12 31.35
N ARG A 863 -1.28 -25.19 30.51
CA ARG A 863 0.03 -25.87 30.77
C ARG A 863 0.53 -25.81 32.24
N PRO A 864 1.17 -26.87 32.78
CA PRO A 864 2.35 -27.50 32.18
C PRO A 864 2.46 -29.04 32.26
N GLY A 865 2.81 -29.69 31.14
CA GLY A 865 3.37 -31.05 31.17
C GLY A 865 3.05 -32.04 30.04
N GLY A 866 3.00 -31.64 28.76
CA GLY A 866 3.15 -32.58 27.63
C GLY A 866 2.09 -32.48 26.52
N THR A 867 2.53 -32.05 25.33
CA THR A 867 1.91 -32.25 24.00
C THR A 867 0.39 -32.02 23.83
N TYR A 868 0.05 -30.81 23.36
CA TYR A 868 -0.79 -30.44 22.19
C TYR A 868 -1.56 -29.13 22.45
N GLN A 869 -0.98 -27.98 22.09
CA GLN A 869 -1.70 -26.69 22.03
C GLN A 869 -2.61 -26.66 20.80
N LYS A 870 -3.80 -27.28 20.88
CA LYS A 870 -4.72 -27.41 19.74
C LYS A 870 -5.49 -26.13 19.35
N HIS A 871 -5.19 -24.96 19.92
CA HIS A 871 -6.04 -23.76 19.76
C HIS A 871 -5.45 -22.63 18.91
N ARG A 872 -4.14 -22.63 18.61
CA ARG A 872 -3.48 -21.70 17.66
C ARG A 872 -2.90 -22.42 16.42
N VAL A 873 -2.57 -23.71 16.55
CA VAL A 873 -1.73 -24.48 15.61
C VAL A 873 -2.49 -25.05 14.39
N HIS A 874 -3.82 -24.97 14.34
CA HIS A 874 -4.58 -25.50 13.20
C HIS A 874 -4.69 -24.52 12.01
N TYR A 875 -4.04 -23.34 12.08
CA TYR A 875 -3.99 -22.35 11.00
C TYR A 875 -3.21 -22.83 9.74
N TYR A 876 -2.38 -23.88 9.87
CA TYR A 876 -1.51 -24.39 8.80
C TYR A 876 -1.61 -25.90 8.54
N LEU A 877 -2.46 -26.63 9.26
CA LEU A 877 -2.49 -28.09 9.22
C LEU A 877 -3.90 -28.59 8.93
N ASP A 878 -4.15 -28.92 7.66
CA ASP A 878 -5.24 -29.81 7.32
C ASP A 878 -4.95 -31.21 7.92
N GLY A 879 -6.00 -31.90 8.36
CA GLY A 879 -5.94 -33.07 9.24
C GLY A 879 -5.33 -34.35 8.65
N ASN A 880 -4.51 -34.27 7.60
CA ASN A 880 -3.89 -35.42 6.95
C ASN A 880 -2.37 -35.24 6.85
N ALA A 881 -1.64 -35.79 7.82
CA ALA A 881 -0.18 -35.69 7.92
C ALA A 881 0.60 -36.38 6.79
N ASP A 882 -0.08 -37.13 5.91
CA ASP A 882 0.56 -38.07 4.98
C ASP A 882 0.55 -37.63 3.51
N SER A 883 0.06 -36.43 3.20
CA SER A 883 0.07 -35.91 1.84
C SER A 883 0.72 -34.53 1.80
N TRP A 884 1.83 -34.41 1.05
CA TRP A 884 2.52 -33.15 0.71
C TRP A 884 2.24 -32.83 -0.78
N PRO A 885 2.03 -31.56 -1.20
CA PRO A 885 1.92 -30.32 -0.43
C PRO A 885 0.44 -29.95 -0.29
N TRP A 886 -0.24 -30.34 0.79
CA TRP A 886 -1.69 -30.14 0.86
C TRP A 886 -2.05 -28.90 1.65
N ILE A 887 -2.20 -27.83 0.87
CA ILE A 887 -3.15 -26.75 1.07
C ILE A 887 -4.54 -27.42 1.00
N GLY A 888 -5.15 -27.68 2.15
CA GLY A 888 -6.49 -28.25 2.25
C GLY A 888 -7.58 -27.19 2.41
N GLU A 889 -8.86 -27.60 2.29
CA GLU A 889 -10.00 -26.73 2.57
C GLU A 889 -9.96 -26.24 4.03
N ASN A 890 -9.78 -24.94 4.22
CA ASN A 890 -9.79 -24.32 5.55
C ASN A 890 -11.16 -24.53 6.20
N VAL A 891 -11.22 -25.28 7.30
CA VAL A 891 -12.48 -25.59 8.03
C VAL A 891 -13.00 -24.41 8.88
N GLY A 892 -12.49 -23.19 8.65
CA GLY A 892 -12.83 -21.91 9.30
C GLY A 892 -11.60 -21.00 9.49
N ARG A 893 -11.78 -19.67 9.51
CA ARG A 893 -10.68 -18.67 9.71
C ARG A 893 -10.93 -17.81 10.96
N SER A 894 -9.89 -17.16 11.47
CA SER A 894 -10.04 -16.15 12.53
C SER A 894 -10.86 -14.97 12.01
N GLY A 895 -11.77 -14.46 12.83
CA GLY A 895 -12.64 -13.33 12.50
C GLY A 895 -13.09 -12.59 13.74
N LEU A 896 -13.48 -11.33 13.55
CA LEU A 896 -14.07 -10.51 14.61
C LEU A 896 -15.43 -11.09 15.04
N ARG A 897 -15.76 -10.96 16.32
CA ARG A 897 -16.98 -11.50 16.90
C ARG A 897 -17.91 -10.38 17.35
N ASP A 898 -18.82 -10.01 16.47
CA ASP A 898 -19.64 -8.80 16.65
C ASP A 898 -21.08 -9.05 17.15
N ALA A 899 -21.39 -10.27 17.59
CA ALA A 899 -22.76 -10.70 17.93
C ALA A 899 -23.10 -10.61 19.43
N TRP A 900 -22.12 -10.46 20.33
CA TRP A 900 -22.36 -10.58 21.79
C TRP A 900 -22.37 -9.24 22.54
N CYS A 901 -21.54 -8.28 22.14
CA CYS A 901 -21.49 -6.96 22.76
C CYS A 901 -22.54 -6.06 22.12
N LYS A 902 -23.47 -5.53 22.91
CA LYS A 902 -24.56 -4.68 22.40
C LYS A 902 -24.36 -3.17 22.65
N THR A 903 -23.21 -2.79 23.20
CA THR A 903 -22.94 -1.42 23.66
C THR A 903 -21.68 -0.82 23.06
N VAL A 904 -20.73 -1.64 22.65
CA VAL A 904 -19.48 -1.22 21.98
C VAL A 904 -19.31 -2.11 20.74
N PRO A 905 -19.20 -1.55 19.53
CA PRO A 905 -19.05 -2.33 18.31
C PRO A 905 -17.70 -3.06 18.27
N VAL A 906 -17.64 -4.20 17.58
CA VAL A 906 -16.37 -4.90 17.30
C VAL A 906 -15.99 -4.77 15.82
N GLU A 907 -16.87 -5.17 14.89
CA GLU A 907 -16.66 -4.92 13.45
C GLU A 907 -16.94 -3.45 13.13
N SER A 908 -16.21 -2.90 12.16
CA SER A 908 -16.13 -1.47 11.83
C SER A 908 -15.62 -0.55 12.95
N ALA A 909 -15.13 -1.12 14.06
CA ALA A 909 -14.63 -0.37 15.20
C ALA A 909 -13.13 -0.04 15.05
N SER A 910 -12.62 0.80 15.94
CA SER A 910 -11.19 1.08 16.06
C SER A 910 -10.61 0.30 17.22
N LEU A 911 -9.65 -0.57 16.93
CA LEU A 911 -9.06 -1.54 17.85
C LEU A 911 -7.57 -1.25 18.03
N ILE A 912 -7.08 -1.39 19.26
CA ILE A 912 -5.65 -1.46 19.57
C ILE A 912 -5.34 -2.90 19.98
N THR A 913 -4.29 -3.49 19.42
CA THR A 913 -3.82 -4.82 19.83
C THR A 913 -2.39 -4.75 20.37
N ILE A 914 -2.19 -5.33 21.55
CA ILE A 914 -0.89 -5.38 22.24
C ILE A 914 -0.45 -6.83 22.41
N GLY A 915 0.81 -7.07 22.07
CA GLY A 915 1.44 -8.38 22.17
C GLY A 915 1.60 -9.06 20.81
N SER A 916 2.63 -9.90 20.70
CA SER A 916 2.98 -10.60 19.47
C SER A 916 1.87 -11.53 18.96
N ASN A 917 1.97 -11.88 17.68
CA ASN A 917 1.09 -12.82 16.99
C ASN A 917 1.04 -14.20 17.69
N TRP A 918 2.10 -14.57 18.42
CA TRP A 918 2.13 -15.79 19.23
C TRP A 918 1.31 -15.71 20.49
N ALA A 919 1.04 -14.51 21.01
CA ALA A 919 0.35 -14.26 22.27
C ALA A 919 -1.08 -13.74 22.06
N ASN A 920 -1.38 -13.12 20.92
CA ASN A 920 -2.63 -12.40 20.65
C ASN A 920 -3.14 -12.70 19.22
N LEU A 921 -4.35 -13.26 19.13
CA LEU A 921 -5.00 -13.65 17.87
C LEU A 921 -5.41 -12.45 17.01
N LEU A 922 -5.71 -11.29 17.61
CA LEU A 922 -5.98 -10.06 16.84
C LEU A 922 -4.68 -9.55 16.19
N SER A 923 -3.53 -9.69 16.85
CA SER A 923 -2.23 -9.38 16.23
C SER A 923 -1.89 -10.35 15.09
N GLU A 924 -2.24 -11.63 15.23
CA GLU A 924 -2.10 -12.63 14.16
C GLU A 924 -3.01 -12.31 12.97
N TYR A 925 -4.26 -11.89 13.22
CA TYR A 925 -5.15 -11.40 12.17
C TYR A 925 -4.58 -10.17 11.45
N ALA A 926 -4.05 -9.20 12.20
CA ALA A 926 -3.42 -8.00 11.64
C ALA A 926 -2.19 -8.31 10.76
N ASN A 927 -1.45 -9.38 11.10
CA ASN A 927 -0.26 -9.82 10.37
C ASN A 927 -0.52 -10.13 8.89
N GLU A 928 -1.74 -10.56 8.56
CA GLU A 928 -2.16 -10.83 7.18
C GLU A 928 -2.28 -9.54 6.35
N PHE A 929 -2.22 -8.35 6.96
CA PHE A 929 -2.54 -7.09 6.29
C PHE A 929 -1.46 -6.01 6.44
N THR A 930 -0.60 -6.08 7.46
CA THR A 930 0.43 -5.05 7.72
C THR A 930 1.66 -5.17 6.82
N ASP A 931 2.36 -4.05 6.61
CA ASP A 931 3.53 -3.96 5.71
C ASP A 931 4.83 -4.47 6.31
N ALA A 932 4.82 -4.75 7.62
CA ALA A 932 5.75 -5.70 8.22
C ALA A 932 4.96 -6.85 8.85
N TYR A 933 5.42 -8.07 8.63
CA TYR A 933 4.79 -9.26 9.18
C TYR A 933 5.82 -10.16 9.87
N LEU A 934 5.35 -10.91 10.85
CA LEU A 934 6.10 -11.97 11.48
C LEU A 934 5.97 -13.23 10.63
N ASP A 935 7.08 -13.70 10.06
CA ASP A 935 7.18 -15.07 9.57
C ASP A 935 7.40 -15.99 10.78
N MET A 936 6.38 -16.83 11.05
CA MET A 936 6.40 -17.76 12.18
C MET A 936 7.13 -19.08 11.87
N GLY A 937 7.49 -19.31 10.60
CA GLY A 937 8.02 -20.59 10.11
C GLY A 937 7.00 -21.74 10.19
N ILE A 938 7.22 -22.78 9.37
CA ILE A 938 6.40 -24.00 9.42
C ILE A 938 6.81 -24.81 10.67
N ALA A 939 5.83 -25.18 11.49
CA ALA A 939 5.98 -25.86 12.78
C ALA A 939 6.59 -27.28 12.75
N SER A 940 7.15 -27.73 11.62
CA SER A 940 7.92 -28.96 11.53
C SER A 940 9.39 -28.59 11.40
N GLY A 941 10.20 -28.95 12.41
CA GLY A 941 11.61 -28.61 12.48
C GLY A 941 12.33 -28.62 11.13
N THR A 942 13.07 -27.54 10.88
CA THR A 942 13.72 -27.21 9.60
C THR A 942 12.72 -26.78 8.51
N LEU A 943 12.62 -25.47 8.28
CA LEU A 943 12.22 -24.94 6.97
C LEU A 943 13.11 -25.56 5.88
N ALA A 944 12.62 -25.66 4.65
CA ALA A 944 13.34 -26.25 3.51
C ALA A 944 14.68 -25.56 3.17
N ASP A 945 14.99 -24.44 3.83
CA ASP A 945 16.21 -23.64 3.75
C ASP A 945 17.04 -23.62 5.06
N GLY A 946 16.75 -24.49 6.03
CA GLY A 946 17.45 -24.47 7.32
C GLY A 946 17.08 -23.28 8.23
N LYS A 947 16.05 -22.50 7.92
CA LYS A 947 15.56 -21.46 8.84
C LYS A 947 14.81 -22.10 10.01
N GLU A 948 15.37 -21.95 11.20
CA GLU A 948 14.64 -21.97 12.47
C GLU A 948 14.48 -20.51 12.92
N GLY A 949 13.26 -20.05 13.27
CA GLY A 949 13.07 -18.84 14.09
C GLY A 949 12.10 -17.75 13.59
N LEU A 950 11.51 -17.04 14.56
CA LEU A 950 10.65 -15.86 14.46
C LEU A 950 11.37 -14.72 13.72
N THR A 951 10.89 -14.29 12.55
CA THR A 951 11.55 -13.21 11.77
C THR A 951 10.57 -12.12 11.36
N ILE A 952 10.95 -10.85 11.54
CA ILE A 952 10.19 -9.70 11.02
C ILE A 952 10.57 -9.49 9.55
N ILE A 953 9.59 -9.46 8.64
CA ILE A 953 9.78 -9.23 7.22
C ILE A 953 9.20 -7.86 6.83
N PRO A 954 10.02 -6.88 6.38
CA PRO A 954 9.56 -5.58 5.90
C PRO A 954 9.13 -5.68 4.42
N LEU A 955 7.88 -6.07 4.15
CA LEU A 955 7.41 -6.51 2.83
C LEU A 955 7.70 -5.51 1.69
N SER A 956 7.48 -4.21 1.91
CA SER A 956 7.70 -3.20 0.87
C SER A 956 9.19 -2.89 0.69
N CYS A 957 9.98 -2.72 1.74
CA CYS A 957 11.40 -2.32 1.61
C CYS A 957 12.42 -3.47 1.58
N TRP A 958 12.00 -4.73 1.59
CA TRP A 958 12.91 -5.88 1.69
C TRP A 958 13.93 -6.04 0.55
N SER A 959 13.66 -5.50 -0.64
CA SER A 959 14.54 -5.62 -1.80
C SER A 959 15.83 -4.81 -1.65
N ILE A 960 15.78 -3.65 -1.00
CA ILE A 960 16.89 -2.70 -0.81
C ILE A 960 18.03 -3.38 -0.05
N TRP A 961 17.70 -4.15 0.97
CA TRP A 961 18.66 -4.85 1.82
C TRP A 961 19.49 -5.92 1.08
N ASN A 962 19.09 -6.33 -0.13
CA ASN A 962 19.84 -7.27 -0.95
C ASN A 962 20.83 -6.59 -1.93
N VAL A 963 20.76 -5.27 -2.16
CA VAL A 963 21.50 -4.58 -3.26
C VAL A 963 22.95 -4.26 -2.90
N ASP A 964 23.26 -3.96 -1.64
CA ASP A 964 24.58 -3.40 -1.29
C ASP A 964 25.70 -4.44 -1.10
N GLY A 965 25.40 -5.74 -1.18
CA GLY A 965 26.33 -6.81 -0.75
C GLY A 965 26.72 -6.73 0.74
N THR A 966 26.22 -5.72 1.46
CA THR A 966 26.22 -5.56 2.92
C THR A 966 24.89 -5.96 3.55
N GLY A 967 23.85 -6.26 2.73
CA GLY A 967 22.89 -7.29 3.12
C GLY A 967 23.68 -8.51 3.56
N PRO A 968 23.43 -9.08 4.75
CA PRO A 968 24.37 -10.02 5.33
C PRO A 968 24.61 -11.14 4.32
N ALA A 969 25.84 -11.20 3.81
CA ALA A 969 26.39 -12.36 3.15
C ALA A 969 26.21 -13.54 4.12
N GLY A 970 25.08 -14.23 4.02
CA GLY A 970 24.64 -15.17 5.03
C GLY A 970 23.17 -15.05 5.47
N TRP A 971 22.21 -14.90 4.56
CA TRP A 971 20.83 -15.30 4.89
C TRP A 971 20.76 -16.80 5.24
N GLU A 972 21.73 -17.58 4.76
CA GLU A 972 21.91 -18.98 5.11
C GLU A 972 22.24 -19.22 6.59
N ASN A 973 22.72 -18.23 7.37
CA ASN A 973 23.11 -18.49 8.78
C ASN A 973 23.04 -17.33 9.79
N ALA A 974 22.66 -16.10 9.43
CA ALA A 974 22.56 -15.00 10.39
C ALA A 974 21.52 -13.95 9.99
N SER A 975 20.25 -14.21 10.29
CA SER A 975 19.33 -13.09 10.50
C SER A 975 19.76 -12.40 11.80
N PRO A 976 19.99 -11.08 11.85
CA PRO A 976 20.13 -10.37 13.13
C PRO A 976 18.83 -10.40 13.97
N TRP A 977 17.76 -10.95 13.40
CA TRP A 977 16.43 -11.20 13.96
C TRP A 977 16.18 -12.69 14.27
N LYS A 978 17.11 -13.59 13.90
CA LYS A 978 17.11 -15.00 14.33
C LYS A 978 17.68 -15.02 15.74
N ASP A 979 16.83 -15.24 16.72
CA ASP A 979 17.29 -15.88 17.95
C ASP A 979 16.91 -17.35 17.93
N SER A 980 17.87 -18.20 17.55
CA SER A 980 17.76 -19.66 17.69
C SER A 980 17.82 -20.12 19.15
N SER A 981 18.03 -19.18 20.08
CA SER A 981 17.91 -19.42 21.51
C SER A 981 16.84 -18.51 22.09
N LEU A 982 15.84 -19.00 22.81
CA LEU A 982 15.00 -18.12 23.65
C LEU A 982 15.80 -17.50 24.84
N ASN A 983 17.10 -17.24 24.67
CA ASN A 983 18.00 -16.69 25.67
C ASN A 983 17.90 -15.17 25.69
N LYS A 984 16.83 -14.69 26.33
CA LYS A 984 16.76 -13.72 27.45
C LYS A 984 17.83 -12.62 27.70
N TYR A 985 18.89 -12.45 26.90
CA TYR A 985 20.03 -11.55 27.14
C TYR A 985 20.78 -11.19 25.84
N THR A 986 20.08 -10.75 24.79
CA THR A 986 20.72 -9.98 23.72
C THR A 986 20.79 -8.51 24.15
N ASP A 987 21.88 -7.83 23.79
CA ASP A 987 22.06 -6.38 23.99
C ASP A 987 21.08 -5.55 23.11
N SER A 988 20.18 -6.20 22.35
CA SER A 988 19.19 -5.54 21.51
C SER A 988 17.89 -6.34 21.39
N GLY A 989 16.78 -5.66 21.12
CA GLY A 989 15.46 -6.22 20.85
C GLY A 989 14.77 -5.50 19.69
N TYR A 990 13.60 -5.99 19.27
CA TYR A 990 12.88 -5.40 18.12
C TYR A 990 11.37 -5.47 18.26
N ALA A 991 10.71 -4.43 17.75
CA ALA A 991 9.26 -4.31 17.76
C ALA A 991 8.72 -3.60 16.51
N VAL A 992 7.44 -3.83 16.26
CA VAL A 992 6.68 -3.31 15.13
C VAL A 992 5.48 -2.54 15.67
N ILE A 993 5.29 -1.35 15.10
CA ILE A 993 4.09 -0.54 15.28
C ILE A 993 3.47 -0.39 13.90
N SER A 994 2.27 -0.94 13.71
CA SER A 994 1.60 -0.95 12.41
C SER A 994 0.14 -0.56 12.55
N THR A 995 -0.43 0.00 11.49
CA THR A 995 -1.87 0.20 11.39
C THR A 995 -2.40 -0.28 10.05
N PHE A 996 -3.65 -0.71 10.02
CA PHE A 996 -4.39 -0.93 8.78
C PHE A 996 -5.89 -0.69 8.99
N LYS A 997 -6.62 -0.45 7.90
CA LYS A 997 -8.09 -0.42 7.89
C LYS A 997 -8.60 -1.50 6.93
N ASP A 998 -9.38 -2.42 7.47
CA ASP A 998 -9.92 -3.58 6.77
C ASP A 998 -11.16 -3.23 5.91
N LEU A 999 -11.59 -4.16 5.06
CA LEU A 999 -12.74 -4.04 4.15
C LEU A 999 -14.07 -3.81 4.88
N ASP A 1000 -14.21 -4.35 6.08
CA ASP A 1000 -15.39 -4.15 6.94
C ASP A 1000 -15.40 -2.75 7.64
N GLY A 1001 -14.33 -1.97 7.44
CA GLY A 1001 -14.13 -0.65 8.03
C GLY A 1001 -13.42 -0.66 9.39
N THR A 1002 -13.03 -1.83 9.91
CA THR A 1002 -12.31 -1.95 11.17
C THR A 1002 -10.92 -1.36 11.04
N VAL A 1003 -10.54 -0.48 11.97
CA VAL A 1003 -9.18 0.08 12.07
C VAL A 1003 -8.44 -0.69 13.16
N ILE A 1004 -7.22 -1.17 12.88
CA ILE A 1004 -6.38 -1.84 13.87
C ILE A 1004 -5.04 -1.12 13.97
N LEU A 1005 -4.71 -0.64 15.18
CA LEU A 1005 -3.36 -0.26 15.57
C LEU A 1005 -2.71 -1.42 16.35
N SER A 1006 -1.63 -1.97 15.80
CA SER A 1006 -0.92 -3.13 16.33
C SER A 1006 0.44 -2.75 16.86
N ILE A 1007 0.73 -3.08 18.12
CA ILE A 1007 2.03 -2.88 18.77
C ILE A 1007 2.51 -4.20 19.34
N TRP A 1008 3.59 -4.73 18.80
CA TRP A 1008 4.16 -5.99 19.25
C TRP A 1008 5.67 -6.05 19.10
N GLY A 1009 6.31 -6.76 20.02
CA GLY A 1009 7.71 -7.14 19.94
C GLY A 1009 7.90 -8.64 19.70
N ILE A 1010 9.11 -9.04 19.31
CA ILE A 1010 9.47 -10.47 19.16
C ILE A 1010 9.27 -11.20 20.50
N THR A 1011 9.63 -10.54 21.60
CA THR A 1011 9.38 -11.02 22.96
C THR A 1011 8.43 -10.09 23.73
N GLY A 1012 7.84 -10.59 24.83
CA GLY A 1012 7.04 -9.73 25.72
C GLY A 1012 7.83 -8.57 26.34
N GLN A 1013 9.16 -8.70 26.48
CA GLN A 1013 10.03 -7.59 26.92
C GLN A 1013 10.08 -6.50 25.84
N ASP A 1014 10.23 -6.88 24.57
CA ASP A 1014 10.25 -5.94 23.45
C ASP A 1014 8.90 -5.23 23.30
N THR A 1015 7.79 -5.96 23.43
CA THR A 1015 6.44 -5.37 23.44
C THR A 1015 6.32 -4.32 24.55
N TYR A 1016 6.78 -4.63 25.77
CA TYR A 1016 6.73 -3.69 26.89
C TYR A 1016 7.47 -2.40 26.60
N TYR A 1017 8.72 -2.51 26.14
CA TYR A 1017 9.53 -1.33 25.88
C TYR A 1017 9.03 -0.55 24.67
N ALA A 1018 8.53 -1.20 23.61
CA ALA A 1018 7.84 -0.53 22.52
C ALA A 1018 6.64 0.29 23.02
N CYS A 1019 5.80 -0.28 23.88
CA CYS A 1019 4.67 0.45 24.50
C CYS A 1019 5.14 1.59 25.41
N LYS A 1020 6.23 1.39 26.15
CA LYS A 1020 6.82 2.43 27.01
C LYS A 1020 7.34 3.60 26.17
N PHE A 1021 8.10 3.33 25.12
CA PHE A 1021 8.60 4.35 24.22
C PHE A 1021 7.45 5.06 23.51
N PHE A 1022 6.42 4.32 23.09
CA PHE A 1022 5.20 4.88 22.50
C PHE A 1022 4.55 5.91 23.43
N TRP A 1023 4.42 5.59 24.72
CA TRP A 1023 3.93 6.52 25.73
C TRP A 1023 4.84 7.74 25.92
N ASP A 1024 6.15 7.53 26.08
CA ASP A 1024 7.09 8.59 26.43
C ASP A 1024 7.27 9.61 25.29
N GLU A 1025 7.61 9.15 24.08
CA GLU A 1025 8.02 10.04 22.97
C GLU A 1025 7.72 9.47 21.57
N LEU A 1026 7.77 8.15 21.36
CA LEU A 1026 7.60 7.53 20.04
C LEU A 1026 6.21 7.82 19.46
N GLY A 1027 5.13 7.76 20.24
CA GLY A 1027 3.78 8.06 19.74
C GLY A 1027 3.60 9.51 19.27
N GLU A 1028 4.40 10.44 19.79
CA GLU A 1028 4.47 11.82 19.27
C GLU A 1028 5.32 11.89 18.01
N HIS A 1029 6.47 11.23 18.01
CA HIS A 1029 7.37 11.17 16.86
C HIS A 1029 6.75 10.49 15.63
N LEU A 1030 5.87 9.50 15.81
CA LEU A 1030 5.16 8.85 14.71
C LEU A 1030 4.26 9.81 13.91
N GLN A 1031 3.84 10.94 14.50
CA GLN A 1031 3.03 11.96 13.82
C GLN A 1031 3.84 12.81 12.83
N SER A 1032 5.17 12.86 13.00
CA SER A 1032 6.07 13.56 12.10
C SER A 1032 6.60 12.66 10.97
N LYS A 1033 6.19 11.38 10.93
CA LYS A 1033 6.55 10.49 9.82
C LYS A 1033 5.79 10.92 8.56
N PRO A 1034 6.33 10.64 7.36
CA PRO A 1034 5.67 11.00 6.12
C PRO A 1034 4.24 10.43 6.06
N ASN A 1035 3.32 11.14 5.39
CA ASN A 1035 2.00 10.58 5.07
C ASN A 1035 2.19 9.24 4.33
N CYS A 1036 1.21 8.34 4.37
CA CYS A 1036 1.32 6.94 3.88
C CYS A 1036 2.17 5.98 4.75
N ALA A 1037 2.83 6.44 5.82
CA ALA A 1037 3.52 5.53 6.74
C ALA A 1037 2.53 4.69 7.55
N THR A 1038 2.40 3.41 7.21
CA THR A 1038 1.50 2.45 7.86
C THR A 1038 2.21 1.60 8.91
N THR A 1039 3.54 1.46 8.81
CA THR A 1039 4.33 0.61 9.70
C THR A 1039 5.69 1.22 10.02
N VAL A 1040 6.12 1.09 11.28
CA VAL A 1040 7.48 1.41 11.73
C VAL A 1040 8.07 0.20 12.46
N ILE A 1041 9.32 -0.12 12.13
CA ILE A 1041 10.12 -1.14 12.83
C ILE A 1041 11.14 -0.42 13.68
N ILE A 1042 11.18 -0.73 14.98
CA ILE A 1042 12.16 -0.16 15.91
C ILE A 1042 13.15 -1.22 16.39
N LYS A 1043 14.39 -0.78 16.59
CA LYS A 1043 15.43 -1.51 17.32
C LYS A 1043 15.53 -0.93 18.72
N ILE A 1044 15.54 -1.81 19.71
CA ILE A 1044 15.68 -1.48 21.12
C ILE A 1044 17.12 -1.81 21.53
N ASP A 1045 17.80 -0.90 22.23
CA ASP A 1045 19.12 -1.10 22.80
C ASP A 1045 19.01 -1.38 24.31
N TYR A 1046 19.40 -2.59 24.73
CA TYR A 1046 19.36 -3.04 26.12
C TYR A 1046 20.68 -2.84 26.88
N THR A 1047 21.69 -2.19 26.27
CA THR A 1047 23.03 -2.04 26.87
C THR A 1047 23.11 -1.01 28.00
N SER A 1048 22.22 -0.01 28.03
CA SER A 1048 22.24 1.07 29.04
C SER A 1048 20.84 1.38 29.57
N CYS A 1049 20.68 1.56 30.88
CA CYS A 1049 19.41 1.96 31.50
C CYS A 1049 19.41 3.47 31.82
N PRO A 1050 18.40 4.27 31.39
CA PRO A 1050 17.20 3.86 30.65
C PRO A 1050 17.54 3.37 29.23
N TYR A 1051 16.85 2.32 28.78
CA TYR A 1051 17.00 1.77 27.43
C TYR A 1051 16.55 2.79 26.38
N SER A 1052 17.13 2.72 25.19
CA SER A 1052 16.82 3.58 24.06
C SER A 1052 16.30 2.76 22.87
N TYR A 1053 15.81 3.46 21.86
CA TYR A 1053 15.42 2.86 20.59
C TYR A 1053 15.90 3.71 19.41
N SER A 1054 15.99 3.08 18.24
CA SER A 1054 16.10 3.75 16.95
C SER A 1054 15.06 3.19 15.98
N VAL A 1055 14.62 4.04 15.04
CA VAL A 1055 13.75 3.60 13.93
C VAL A 1055 14.65 2.96 12.88
N VAL A 1056 14.35 1.71 12.52
CA VAL A 1056 15.10 0.97 11.50
C VAL A 1056 14.45 1.12 10.13
N GLU A 1057 13.12 1.11 10.10
CA GLU A 1057 12.33 1.22 8.88
C GLU A 1057 11.04 1.99 9.12
N THR A 1058 10.64 2.77 8.12
CA THR A 1058 9.30 3.35 7.98
C THR A 1058 8.75 2.88 6.66
N LEU A 1059 7.65 2.14 6.70
CA LEU A 1059 7.08 1.44 5.55
C LEU A 1059 5.70 2.01 5.22
N GLY A 1060 5.40 2.07 3.93
CA GLY A 1060 4.05 2.14 3.40
C GLY A 1060 3.78 0.96 2.46
N PRO A 1061 2.52 0.79 1.99
CA PRO A 1061 2.13 -0.32 1.11
C PRO A 1061 3.01 -0.57 -0.11
N ILE A 1062 3.64 0.47 -0.66
CA ILE A 1062 4.45 0.38 -1.89
C ILE A 1062 5.86 0.99 -1.76
N SER A 1063 6.27 1.36 -0.55
CA SER A 1063 7.49 2.13 -0.30
C SER A 1063 8.77 1.45 -0.80
N GLU A 1064 9.72 2.25 -1.27
CA GLU A 1064 11.04 1.82 -1.74
C GLU A 1064 12.20 2.56 -1.01
N TYR A 1065 11.90 3.39 -0.01
CA TYR A 1065 12.91 4.20 0.68
C TYR A 1065 13.15 3.71 2.11
N LYS A 1066 14.43 3.69 2.52
CA LYS A 1066 14.84 3.48 3.91
C LYS A 1066 14.83 4.82 4.64
N HIS A 1067 13.79 5.07 5.43
CA HIS A 1067 13.75 6.26 6.27
C HIS A 1067 14.56 6.05 7.56
N GLU A 1068 15.79 6.55 7.58
CA GLU A 1068 16.61 6.64 8.80
C GLU A 1068 16.22 7.90 9.61
N GLY A 1069 16.14 7.76 10.94
CA GLY A 1069 15.89 8.88 11.84
C GLY A 1069 14.99 8.57 13.04
N GLY A 1070 15.54 8.78 14.23
CA GLY A 1070 14.84 8.89 15.52
C GLY A 1070 15.45 10.03 16.35
N ILE A 1071 14.81 10.41 17.46
CA ILE A 1071 15.29 11.48 18.36
C ILE A 1071 16.73 11.22 18.88
N HIS A 1072 17.14 9.95 18.91
CA HIS A 1072 18.46 9.50 19.37
C HIS A 1072 19.41 9.09 18.23
N ASP A 1073 19.01 9.31 16.98
CA ASP A 1073 19.85 9.07 15.81
C ASP A 1073 20.55 10.38 15.42
N PRO A 1074 21.89 10.47 15.47
CA PRO A 1074 22.63 11.70 15.22
C PRO A 1074 22.60 12.18 13.76
#